data_AF-C4JTK8-F1
#
_entry.id   AF-C4JTK8-F1
#
_cell.length_a   1.000
_cell.length_b   1.000
_cell.length_c   1.000
_cell.angle_alpha   90.00
_cell.angle_beta   90.00
_cell.angle_gamma   90.00
#
_symmetry.space_group_name_H-M   'P 1'
#
loop_
_entity.id
_entity.type
_entity.pdbx_description
1 polymer ?
#
loop_
_entity_poly.entity_id
_entity_poly.type
_entity_poly.pdbx_seq_one_letter_code
_entity_poly.pdbx_strand_id
1 'polypeptide(L)'
;MDFLKSAVASAISKGSSLPYSFGDRLDNGESIWTLHNGTKREDSSPCSIFTFEIAQNRSRLPLAKNALRKFKTLRHPGVLKLLDTVETDTQIYIVTERVVPLSWPVKRRSLSEETAKWGLNAISSTLKFINEDAASVHGAIRISSIYTSESGEWKLGGFDILSSMKEDDAVIYTYGSLLPDAQRYTPPEVVKGGWETIKRNPLHAVDAYNLGTLIFEIFNGSFQNDQAGQTSNIPPSMQQSYKKLVNPNPKLRLSVAHFIEQGQRAGGFFDSPLVRLTQDIDSLGLKSDEEREEFINELDELSDDVPEDFFKMKILPELLKCVEFGGGGPKALATVLKIGTKLTEDEYNQKLTPALIRLFANPDRAIRVTGFTDIAPVVREQTVKAVLTVINKLSDRTINGELLRYLAKTANDEQPGIRTNTTICLGKIARNLGQSSRSKVLIAAFTRSLRDPFVHARNAALLALAATIDLFNEEDCAAKIIPAISPALIDKESTSDAPSAGTVKSNGVSWAGWAISSFTNKASGAKGEIQSASPQQTTSRVTTTNISRSSSMPRTIVESSSQPSETTPAPSTNARRITRTQSERPPNKVDDEDDGFGAWGDINQDESQDHEQEAADTFFEARGSPSPAPSATPAAAYDDGGEPDFAGWLAAQSKAKTKKVLPKGLSKPGSTTSATTKLPTTQSSAKSSQPIVSGSNRTAKTRKIVQPAKKAVQTKPKAEPAAEDDDWGEATGDSAWTFVLVFSHAAKNSFDEVIAGPDPEAQFCGDASKENRPLEGKVGIVTGGSRGIGAAVAENLASKGAHLLLVYTSSSSTTRTLELCETIRAAHSVQCFAQQADLCDLEDAVSKILSAAKQHFTAQGTNHFQIDILINNAGISENRLLNDTERGPIDADMFDKQYRVNVLAPLLLTQAVAPYLPRNRTGRIVNVSSVSAGLGFAGQSVYAGTKGALEAMTRTWARELGDRATVNAVNPGPVMGDMYWEAGEGFWSQMQGWQDNTPGSNMNVGPGFSGTGRDRLSEEEMRTVRDKMGGRRPAFTDEVAGVVGMLCTKDGAWCTGSVVCANGGLRMSP
;
A
#
# COMPACT_ATOMS: atom_id res chain seq x y z
N MET A 1 -18.31 -45.60 10.76
CA MET A 1 -18.40 -44.27 11.42
C MET A 1 -19.72 -43.54 11.12
N ASP A 2 -20.73 -44.24 10.60
CA ASP A 2 -21.66 -43.59 9.65
C ASP A 2 -22.96 -43.12 10.31
N PHE A 3 -23.20 -43.52 11.56
CA PHE A 3 -24.29 -43.00 12.39
C PHE A 3 -24.15 -41.50 12.66
N LEU A 4 -22.92 -41.00 12.86
CA LEU A 4 -22.65 -39.55 13.00
C LEU A 4 -22.87 -38.79 11.67
N LYS A 5 -22.49 -39.39 10.53
CA LYS A 5 -22.80 -38.83 9.21
C LYS A 5 -24.31 -38.72 9.01
N SER A 6 -25.07 -39.74 9.42
CA SER A 6 -26.54 -39.75 9.36
C SER A 6 -27.18 -38.69 10.25
N ALA A 7 -26.63 -38.43 11.44
CA ALA A 7 -27.14 -37.40 12.35
C ALA A 7 -26.97 -35.98 11.76
N VAL A 8 -25.78 -35.67 11.23
CA VAL A 8 -25.49 -34.39 10.57
C VAL A 8 -26.31 -34.23 9.28
N ALA A 9 -26.42 -35.27 8.46
CA ALA A 9 -27.26 -35.26 7.26
C ALA A 9 -28.76 -35.03 7.58
N SER A 10 -29.25 -35.60 8.69
CA SER A 10 -30.64 -35.39 9.14
C SER A 10 -30.91 -33.98 9.68
N ALA A 11 -29.89 -33.24 10.11
CA ALA A 11 -30.02 -31.83 10.45
C ALA A 11 -30.08 -30.96 9.18
N ILE A 12 -29.25 -31.28 8.18
CA ILE A 12 -29.23 -30.61 6.87
C ILE A 12 -30.56 -30.80 6.12
N SER A 13 -31.18 -31.99 6.19
CA SER A 13 -32.45 -32.28 5.51
C SER A 13 -33.68 -31.58 6.10
N LYS A 14 -33.54 -30.84 7.21
CA LYS A 14 -34.61 -30.04 7.83
C LYS A 14 -34.22 -28.57 8.00
N GLY A 15 -33.67 -27.98 6.94
CA GLY A 15 -33.76 -26.54 6.71
C GLY A 15 -33.09 -25.66 7.78
N SER A 16 -31.94 -26.08 8.31
CA SER A 16 -31.14 -25.23 9.19
C SER A 16 -30.71 -23.95 8.46
N SER A 17 -31.23 -22.80 8.88
CA SER A 17 -30.99 -21.46 8.29
C SER A 17 -29.59 -20.90 8.58
N LEU A 18 -28.59 -21.78 8.76
CA LEU A 18 -27.23 -21.41 9.14
C LEU A 18 -26.44 -20.98 7.89
N PRO A 19 -25.87 -19.76 7.82
CA PRO A 19 -25.14 -19.27 6.65
C PRO A 19 -23.72 -19.86 6.50
N TYR A 20 -23.46 -21.03 7.11
CA TYR A 20 -22.16 -21.69 7.18
C TYR A 20 -22.23 -23.15 6.70
N SER A 21 -21.12 -23.63 6.15
CA SER A 21 -20.85 -25.03 5.78
C SER A 21 -20.04 -25.69 6.89
N PHE A 22 -20.34 -26.94 7.22
CA PHE A 22 -19.53 -27.75 8.13
C PHE A 22 -18.51 -28.59 7.35
N GLY A 23 -17.25 -28.50 7.76
CA GLY A 23 -16.18 -29.43 7.38
C GLY A 23 -15.82 -30.37 8.53
N ASP A 24 -14.55 -30.80 8.57
CA ASP A 24 -14.08 -31.81 9.52
C ASP A 24 -14.23 -31.43 11.00
N ARG A 25 -14.52 -32.44 11.81
CA ARG A 25 -14.54 -32.33 13.28
C ARG A 25 -13.10 -32.39 13.81
N LEU A 26 -12.74 -31.46 14.69
CA LEU A 26 -11.42 -31.40 15.32
C LEU A 26 -11.41 -32.08 16.70
N ASP A 27 -10.26 -32.61 17.11
CA ASP A 27 -9.99 -32.96 18.51
C ASP A 27 -9.80 -31.67 19.32
N ASN A 28 -10.85 -31.28 20.05
CA ASN A 28 -10.85 -30.15 20.98
C ASN A 28 -10.43 -30.53 22.41
N GLY A 29 -10.00 -31.78 22.62
CA GLY A 29 -9.77 -32.34 23.95
C GLY A 29 -11.03 -32.36 24.81
N GLU A 30 -10.82 -32.25 26.11
CA GLU A 30 -11.87 -32.34 27.12
C GLU A 30 -12.54 -30.96 27.29
N SER A 31 -13.61 -30.76 26.50
CA SER A 31 -14.42 -29.54 26.41
C SER A 31 -15.91 -29.89 26.33
N ILE A 32 -16.81 -28.97 26.69
CA ILE A 32 -18.25 -29.15 26.48
C ILE A 32 -18.66 -28.89 25.03
N TRP A 33 -17.78 -28.26 24.24
CA TRP A 33 -18.00 -27.87 22.85
C TRP A 33 -17.31 -28.83 21.89
N THR A 34 -18.06 -29.34 20.90
CA THR A 34 -17.44 -29.99 19.74
C THR A 34 -17.01 -28.94 18.74
N LEU A 35 -15.74 -28.98 18.32
CA LEU A 35 -15.19 -28.04 17.34
C LEU A 35 -15.23 -28.64 15.93
N HIS A 36 -15.66 -27.84 14.97
CA HIS A 36 -15.63 -28.15 13.54
C HIS A 36 -14.88 -27.06 12.77
N ASN A 37 -14.17 -27.47 11.73
CA ASN A 37 -13.89 -26.58 10.61
C ASN A 37 -15.20 -26.19 9.92
N GLY A 38 -15.27 -24.99 9.37
CA GLY A 38 -16.34 -24.56 8.50
C GLY A 38 -15.90 -23.49 7.50
N THR A 39 -16.84 -23.09 6.65
CA THR A 39 -16.74 -21.94 5.74
C THR A 39 -18.03 -21.14 5.74
N LYS A 40 -17.97 -19.83 5.56
CA LYS A 40 -19.15 -18.98 5.37
C LYS A 40 -19.65 -19.11 3.92
N ARG A 41 -20.96 -19.30 3.71
CA ARG A 41 -21.52 -19.61 2.37
C ARG A 41 -21.59 -18.41 1.41
N GLU A 42 -21.47 -17.19 1.93
CA GLU A 42 -21.57 -15.94 1.17
C GLU A 42 -20.28 -15.63 0.39
N ASP A 43 -19.12 -15.87 1.01
CA ASP A 43 -17.79 -15.46 0.54
C ASP A 43 -16.76 -16.60 0.59
N SER A 44 -17.18 -17.82 0.95
CA SER A 44 -16.33 -18.99 1.20
C SER A 44 -15.27 -18.84 2.30
N SER A 45 -15.32 -17.76 3.10
CA SER A 45 -14.27 -17.47 4.09
C SER A 45 -14.13 -18.56 5.17
N PRO A 46 -12.89 -18.86 5.61
CA PRO A 46 -12.63 -19.90 6.60
C PRO A 46 -13.10 -19.48 8.00
N CYS A 47 -13.80 -20.36 8.71
CA CYS A 47 -14.25 -20.12 10.08
C CYS A 47 -14.19 -21.40 10.93
N SER A 48 -14.18 -21.24 12.26
CA SER A 48 -14.32 -22.36 13.20
C SER A 48 -15.70 -22.34 13.87
N ILE A 49 -16.35 -23.49 13.99
CA ILE A 49 -17.71 -23.62 14.51
C ILE A 49 -17.69 -24.51 15.76
N PHE A 50 -18.05 -23.93 16.91
CA PHE A 50 -18.26 -24.64 18.16
C PHE A 50 -19.74 -25.03 18.29
N THR A 51 -20.00 -26.31 18.54
CA THR A 51 -21.36 -26.88 18.67
C THR A 51 -21.60 -27.46 20.06
N PHE A 52 -22.80 -27.24 20.60
CA PHE A 52 -23.27 -27.82 21.86
C PHE A 52 -24.67 -28.41 21.70
N GLU A 53 -24.80 -29.72 21.94
CA GLU A 53 -26.08 -30.43 21.88
C GLU A 53 -26.83 -30.42 23.22
N ILE A 54 -27.97 -29.72 23.24
CA ILE A 54 -28.77 -29.48 24.46
C ILE A 54 -29.35 -30.79 25.02
N ALA A 55 -29.78 -31.70 24.14
CA ALA A 55 -30.37 -32.98 24.55
C ALA A 55 -29.37 -33.90 25.26
N GLN A 56 -28.11 -33.96 24.78
CA GLN A 56 -27.07 -34.80 25.35
C GLN A 56 -26.44 -34.20 26.62
N ASN A 57 -26.32 -32.87 26.68
CA ASN A 57 -25.57 -32.16 27.74
C ASN A 57 -26.44 -31.27 28.64
N ARG A 58 -27.72 -31.62 28.86
CA ARG A 58 -28.71 -30.75 29.54
C ARG A 58 -28.27 -30.22 30.91
N SER A 59 -27.50 -30.97 31.69
CA SER A 59 -26.92 -30.55 32.99
C SER A 59 -25.84 -29.47 32.87
N ARG A 60 -25.19 -29.36 31.71
CA ARG A 60 -24.16 -28.35 31.38
C ARG A 60 -24.70 -27.17 30.56
N LEU A 61 -26.00 -27.16 30.22
CA LEU A 61 -26.62 -26.06 29.47
C LEU A 61 -26.38 -24.65 30.08
N PRO A 62 -26.33 -24.46 31.41
CA PRO A 62 -25.99 -23.16 32.00
C PRO A 62 -24.58 -22.67 31.63
N LEU A 63 -23.62 -23.58 31.49
CA LEU A 63 -22.26 -23.26 31.05
C LEU A 63 -22.24 -22.78 29.60
N ALA A 64 -22.89 -23.54 28.70
CA ALA A 64 -22.95 -23.19 27.29
C ALA A 64 -23.66 -21.84 27.05
N LYS A 65 -24.73 -21.55 27.79
CA LYS A 65 -25.41 -20.25 27.75
C LYS A 65 -24.59 -19.11 28.37
N ASN A 66 -23.75 -19.39 29.38
CA ASN A 66 -22.82 -18.40 29.92
C ASN A 66 -21.71 -18.07 28.91
N ALA A 67 -21.03 -19.06 28.36
CA ALA A 67 -20.05 -18.87 27.28
C ALA A 67 -20.64 -18.08 26.11
N LEU A 68 -21.82 -18.47 25.60
CA LEU A 68 -22.55 -17.73 24.55
C LEU A 68 -22.77 -16.25 24.90
N ARG A 69 -23.14 -15.95 26.16
CA ARG A 69 -23.29 -14.57 26.65
C ARG A 69 -21.95 -13.84 26.69
N LYS A 70 -20.92 -14.45 27.28
CA LYS A 70 -19.60 -13.82 27.46
C LYS A 70 -18.89 -13.61 26.11
N PHE A 71 -18.99 -14.52 25.14
CA PHE A 71 -18.56 -14.30 23.75
C PHE A 71 -19.26 -13.09 23.11
N LYS A 72 -20.56 -12.86 23.38
CA LYS A 72 -21.29 -11.70 22.86
C LYS A 72 -20.86 -10.38 23.50
N THR A 73 -20.47 -10.36 24.77
CA THR A 73 -20.17 -9.12 25.51
C THR A 73 -18.68 -8.79 25.66
N LEU A 74 -17.79 -9.78 25.71
CA LEU A 74 -16.35 -9.58 25.92
C LEU A 74 -15.68 -9.21 24.59
N ARG A 75 -14.87 -8.14 24.59
CA ARG A 75 -14.13 -7.66 23.42
C ARG A 75 -12.71 -7.34 23.84
N HIS A 76 -11.74 -8.10 23.33
CA HIS A 76 -10.31 -7.93 23.58
C HIS A 76 -9.52 -8.59 22.43
N PRO A 77 -8.40 -8.04 21.93
CA PRO A 77 -7.67 -8.59 20.78
C PRO A 77 -7.10 -10.01 20.98
N GLY A 78 -6.83 -10.40 22.23
CA GLY A 78 -6.40 -11.75 22.62
C GLY A 78 -7.54 -12.70 22.99
N VAL A 79 -8.81 -12.29 22.84
CA VAL A 79 -9.99 -13.18 22.94
C VAL A 79 -10.37 -13.65 21.54
N LEU A 80 -10.80 -14.92 21.42
CA LEU A 80 -11.34 -15.49 20.17
C LEU A 80 -12.37 -14.56 19.51
N LYS A 81 -12.10 -14.14 18.27
CA LYS A 81 -12.96 -13.25 17.49
C LYS A 81 -14.26 -13.95 17.11
N LEU A 82 -15.35 -13.53 17.75
CA LEU A 82 -16.70 -13.94 17.40
C LEU A 82 -17.11 -13.38 16.03
N LEU A 83 -17.68 -14.23 15.16
CA LEU A 83 -18.29 -13.85 13.89
C LEU A 83 -19.82 -13.89 13.98
N ASP A 84 -20.40 -15.00 14.45
CA ASP A 84 -21.85 -15.19 14.55
C ASP A 84 -22.21 -16.19 15.67
N THR A 85 -23.49 -16.23 16.06
CA THR A 85 -24.05 -17.19 17.00
C THR A 85 -25.47 -17.56 16.63
N VAL A 86 -25.83 -18.84 16.72
CA VAL A 86 -27.20 -19.30 16.54
C VAL A 86 -27.60 -20.19 17.71
N GLU A 87 -28.72 -19.87 18.35
CA GLU A 87 -29.33 -20.67 19.41
C GLU A 87 -30.65 -21.25 18.88
N THR A 88 -30.84 -22.56 19.07
CA THR A 88 -32.04 -23.30 18.69
C THR A 88 -32.50 -24.17 19.87
N ASP A 89 -33.73 -24.70 19.81
CA ASP A 89 -34.27 -25.58 20.87
C ASP A 89 -33.46 -26.88 21.07
N THR A 90 -32.59 -27.25 20.11
CA THR A 90 -31.82 -28.50 20.12
C THR A 90 -30.30 -28.29 20.24
N GLN A 91 -29.75 -27.23 19.65
CA GLN A 91 -28.30 -26.97 19.60
C GLN A 91 -27.95 -25.48 19.74
N ILE A 92 -26.78 -25.20 20.30
CA ILE A 92 -26.15 -23.87 20.31
C ILE A 92 -24.90 -23.90 19.41
N TYR A 93 -24.77 -22.87 18.56
CA TYR A 93 -23.64 -22.64 17.66
C TYR A 93 -22.94 -21.33 18.03
N ILE A 94 -21.61 -21.36 18.11
CA ILE A 94 -20.74 -20.19 18.21
C ILE A 94 -19.74 -20.27 17.06
N VAL A 95 -19.70 -19.26 16.20
CA VAL A 95 -18.83 -19.20 15.02
C VAL A 95 -17.75 -18.15 15.25
N THR A 96 -16.50 -18.54 15.10
CA THR A 96 -15.32 -17.67 15.26
C THR A 96 -14.49 -17.59 13.99
N GLU A 97 -13.48 -16.73 13.99
CA GLU A 97 -12.32 -16.85 13.10
C GLU A 97 -11.80 -18.31 13.06
N ARG A 98 -11.14 -18.70 11.96
CA ARG A 98 -10.46 -20.00 11.89
C ARG A 98 -9.41 -20.08 12.99
N VAL A 99 -9.50 -21.15 13.78
CA VAL A 99 -8.54 -21.46 14.84
C VAL A 99 -8.27 -22.95 14.98
N VAL A 100 -7.06 -23.28 15.45
CA VAL A 100 -6.59 -24.63 15.78
C VAL A 100 -6.40 -24.75 17.31
N PRO A 101 -6.80 -25.84 17.99
CA PRO A 101 -6.58 -26.00 19.43
C PRO A 101 -5.08 -26.11 19.79
N LEU A 102 -4.62 -25.36 20.81
CA LEU A 102 -3.22 -25.38 21.27
C LEU A 102 -2.75 -26.77 21.74
N SER A 103 -3.69 -27.68 22.07
CA SER A 103 -3.36 -29.06 22.45
C SER A 103 -2.59 -29.82 21.37
N TRP A 104 -2.74 -29.49 20.08
CA TRP A 104 -2.09 -30.20 18.99
C TRP A 104 -0.56 -30.00 18.98
N PRO A 105 -0.01 -28.78 18.88
CA PRO A 105 1.44 -28.57 18.89
C PRO A 105 2.08 -28.93 20.24
N VAL A 106 1.38 -28.77 21.37
CA VAL A 106 1.88 -29.22 22.68
C VAL A 106 1.99 -30.75 22.75
N LYS A 107 0.94 -31.51 22.35
CA LYS A 107 0.98 -32.99 22.25
C LYS A 107 2.12 -33.47 21.32
N ARG A 108 2.42 -32.72 20.26
CA ARG A 108 3.49 -33.02 19.28
C ARG A 108 4.88 -32.54 19.70
N ARG A 109 5.00 -31.74 20.76
CA ARG A 109 6.23 -31.05 21.19
C ARG A 109 6.88 -30.20 20.07
N SER A 110 6.04 -29.53 19.28
CA SER A 110 6.45 -28.72 18.13
C SER A 110 6.36 -27.20 18.39
N LEU A 111 6.64 -26.76 19.62
CA LEU A 111 6.69 -25.36 20.03
C LEU A 111 8.12 -25.00 20.43
N SER A 112 8.67 -23.92 19.88
CA SER A 112 9.93 -23.33 20.36
C SER A 112 9.71 -22.64 21.71
N GLU A 113 10.80 -22.44 22.47
CA GLU A 113 10.73 -21.73 23.75
C GLU A 113 10.25 -20.28 23.56
N GLU A 114 10.67 -19.61 22.48
CA GLU A 114 10.23 -18.26 22.14
C GLU A 114 8.74 -18.20 21.76
N THR A 115 8.25 -19.13 20.93
CA THR A 115 6.81 -19.21 20.61
C THR A 115 5.98 -19.44 21.88
N ALA A 116 6.48 -20.26 22.81
CA ALA A 116 5.83 -20.50 24.10
C ALA A 116 5.84 -19.25 25.01
N LYS A 117 6.95 -18.50 25.10
CA LYS A 117 7.04 -17.23 25.84
C LYS A 117 6.08 -16.18 25.26
N TRP A 118 6.07 -16.02 23.94
CA TRP A 118 5.21 -15.10 23.19
C TRP A 118 3.72 -15.39 23.43
N GLY A 119 3.32 -16.64 23.25
CA GLY A 119 1.95 -17.09 23.53
C GLY A 119 1.53 -16.91 24.99
N LEU A 120 2.43 -17.21 25.94
CA LEU A 120 2.21 -16.97 27.36
C LEU A 120 2.05 -15.49 27.69
N ASN A 121 2.77 -14.58 27.04
CA ASN A 121 2.60 -13.14 27.21
C ASN A 121 1.23 -12.65 26.71
N ALA A 122 0.78 -13.11 25.54
CA ALA A 122 -0.53 -12.77 24.97
C ALA A 122 -1.70 -13.24 25.86
N ILE A 123 -1.63 -14.47 26.37
CA ILE A 123 -2.64 -15.02 27.28
C ILE A 123 -2.59 -14.35 28.65
N SER A 124 -1.40 -14.07 29.20
CA SER A 124 -1.26 -13.33 30.46
C SER A 124 -1.85 -11.93 30.35
N SER A 125 -1.56 -11.21 29.26
CA SER A 125 -2.09 -9.86 29.01
C SER A 125 -3.62 -9.85 28.90
N THR A 126 -4.20 -10.86 28.24
CA THR A 126 -5.65 -11.05 28.18
C THR A 126 -6.26 -11.39 29.54
N LEU A 127 -5.57 -12.17 30.37
CA LEU A 127 -5.99 -12.46 31.74
C LEU A 127 -5.92 -11.25 32.67
N LYS A 128 -4.91 -10.38 32.53
CA LYS A 128 -4.83 -9.10 33.24
C LYS A 128 -6.10 -8.28 33.00
N PHE A 129 -6.47 -8.08 31.73
CA PHE A 129 -7.71 -7.38 31.35
C PHE A 129 -8.97 -8.02 31.97
N ILE A 130 -9.06 -9.35 31.98
CA ILE A 130 -10.20 -10.06 32.57
C ILE A 130 -10.28 -9.86 34.09
N ASN A 131 -9.14 -9.93 34.80
CA ASN A 131 -9.10 -9.82 36.26
C ASN A 131 -9.21 -8.39 36.79
N GLU A 132 -8.55 -7.42 36.14
CA GLU A 132 -8.42 -6.05 36.64
C GLU A 132 -9.51 -5.16 36.01
N ASP A 133 -9.48 -4.95 34.70
CA ASP A 133 -10.40 -4.04 34.01
C ASP A 133 -11.86 -4.56 33.99
N ALA A 134 -12.05 -5.84 33.69
CA ALA A 134 -13.36 -6.47 33.65
C ALA A 134 -13.85 -7.01 35.03
N ALA A 135 -13.03 -6.90 36.09
CA ALA A 135 -13.33 -7.38 37.44
C ALA A 135 -13.97 -8.79 37.48
N SER A 136 -13.39 -9.72 36.71
CA SER A 136 -13.95 -11.04 36.43
C SER A 136 -12.93 -12.16 36.59
N VAL A 137 -13.40 -13.36 36.93
CA VAL A 137 -12.59 -14.57 37.03
C VAL A 137 -12.89 -15.45 35.82
N HIS A 138 -11.85 -15.94 35.14
CA HIS A 138 -11.98 -16.86 34.01
C HIS A 138 -12.28 -18.29 34.50
N GLY A 139 -11.57 -18.76 35.52
CA GLY A 139 -11.75 -20.03 36.22
C GLY A 139 -11.34 -21.29 35.44
N ALA A 140 -11.27 -21.20 34.11
CA ALA A 140 -11.06 -22.33 33.20
C ALA A 140 -9.78 -22.24 32.33
N ILE A 141 -8.71 -21.58 32.80
CA ILE A 141 -7.47 -21.43 32.02
C ILE A 141 -6.72 -22.77 31.94
N ARG A 142 -6.61 -23.34 30.73
CA ARG A 142 -5.92 -24.60 30.44
C ARG A 142 -5.68 -24.74 28.93
N ILE A 143 -4.95 -25.77 28.49
CA ILE A 143 -4.65 -25.95 27.06
C ILE A 143 -5.90 -26.07 26.17
N SER A 144 -7.01 -26.65 26.63
CA SER A 144 -8.28 -26.70 25.87
C SER A 144 -9.10 -25.39 25.88
N SER A 145 -8.65 -24.38 26.64
CA SER A 145 -9.21 -23.02 26.59
C SER A 145 -8.42 -22.08 25.68
N ILE A 146 -7.34 -22.55 25.03
CA ILE A 146 -6.45 -21.72 24.21
C ILE A 146 -6.33 -22.29 22.79
N TYR A 147 -6.35 -21.36 21.84
CA TYR A 147 -6.44 -21.63 20.42
C TYR A 147 -5.43 -20.76 19.68
N THR A 148 -5.00 -21.21 18.51
CA THR A 148 -4.07 -20.51 17.63
C THR A 148 -4.83 -20.00 16.40
N SER A 149 -4.72 -18.71 16.09
CA SER A 149 -5.32 -18.10 14.89
C SER A 149 -4.58 -18.50 13.60
N GLU A 150 -5.14 -18.16 12.44
CA GLU A 150 -4.43 -18.23 11.14
C GLU A 150 -3.15 -17.38 11.10
N SER A 151 -2.97 -16.43 12.02
CA SER A 151 -1.74 -15.64 12.18
C SER A 151 -0.74 -16.24 13.19
N GLY A 152 -1.02 -17.41 13.79
CA GLY A 152 -0.19 -18.01 14.83
C GLY A 152 -0.38 -17.42 16.24
N GLU A 153 -1.06 -16.28 16.38
CA GLU A 153 -1.32 -15.64 17.68
C GLU A 153 -2.18 -16.54 18.59
N TRP A 154 -1.86 -16.58 19.89
CA TRP A 154 -2.67 -17.33 20.86
C TRP A 154 -3.90 -16.51 21.29
N LYS A 155 -5.09 -17.09 21.10
CA LYS A 155 -6.40 -16.53 21.45
C LYS A 155 -7.03 -17.33 22.59
N LEU A 156 -7.61 -16.62 23.55
CA LEU A 156 -8.31 -17.19 24.68
C LEU A 156 -9.79 -17.47 24.37
N GLY A 157 -10.27 -18.62 24.81
CA GLY A 157 -11.66 -19.05 24.85
C GLY A 157 -11.96 -19.81 26.15
N GLY A 158 -13.02 -20.62 26.18
CA GLY A 158 -13.39 -21.39 27.38
C GLY A 158 -14.16 -20.59 28.44
N PHE A 159 -14.99 -19.63 28.00
CA PHE A 159 -15.76 -18.72 28.86
C PHE A 159 -16.96 -19.36 29.58
N ASP A 160 -16.98 -20.69 29.68
CA ASP A 160 -18.06 -21.53 30.21
C ASP A 160 -18.42 -21.16 31.65
N ILE A 161 -17.42 -20.90 32.48
CA ILE A 161 -17.58 -20.48 33.89
C ILE A 161 -17.12 -19.04 34.14
N LEU A 162 -16.65 -18.32 33.11
CA LEU A 162 -16.18 -16.93 33.25
C LEU A 162 -17.30 -16.08 33.87
N SER A 163 -16.98 -15.40 34.96
CA SER A 163 -17.95 -14.77 35.86
C SER A 163 -17.44 -13.44 36.37
N SER A 164 -18.26 -12.39 36.35
CA SER A 164 -17.91 -11.13 37.03
C SER A 164 -18.19 -11.25 38.52
N MET A 165 -17.29 -10.73 39.35
CA MET A 165 -17.50 -10.69 40.81
C MET A 165 -18.58 -9.67 41.23
N LYS A 166 -19.18 -8.97 40.26
CA LYS A 166 -20.36 -8.09 40.40
C LYS A 166 -21.69 -8.84 40.19
N GLU A 167 -21.66 -10.13 39.82
CA GLU A 167 -22.83 -11.00 39.68
C GLU A 167 -23.04 -11.79 40.98
N ASP A 168 -24.14 -11.57 41.72
CA ASP A 168 -24.41 -12.27 42.98
C ASP A 168 -24.54 -13.80 42.80
N ASP A 169 -25.40 -14.22 41.85
CA ASP A 169 -25.64 -15.60 41.44
C ASP A 169 -24.72 -16.03 40.28
N ALA A 170 -23.42 -15.72 40.36
CA ALA A 170 -22.50 -16.01 39.26
C ALA A 170 -22.35 -17.52 38.98
N VAL A 171 -22.29 -17.87 37.69
CA VAL A 171 -22.31 -19.26 37.18
C VAL A 171 -21.18 -20.11 37.76
N ILE A 172 -20.02 -19.52 38.03
CA ILE A 172 -18.86 -20.18 38.62
C ILE A 172 -19.15 -20.85 39.97
N TYR A 173 -19.99 -20.25 40.84
CA TYR A 173 -20.24 -20.76 42.18
C TYR A 173 -21.00 -22.09 42.18
N THR A 174 -22.02 -22.20 41.32
CA THR A 174 -22.90 -23.38 41.24
C THR A 174 -22.41 -24.42 40.23
N TYR A 175 -21.85 -23.99 39.10
CA TYR A 175 -21.57 -24.87 37.96
C TYR A 175 -20.07 -25.09 37.68
N GLY A 176 -19.17 -24.41 38.41
CA GLY A 176 -17.71 -24.53 38.25
C GLY A 176 -17.21 -25.99 38.19
N SER A 177 -17.73 -26.84 39.08
CA SER A 177 -17.36 -28.26 39.18
C SER A 177 -17.96 -29.18 38.10
N LEU A 178 -18.78 -28.67 37.18
CA LEU A 178 -19.35 -29.47 36.07
C LEU A 178 -18.54 -29.37 34.76
N LEU A 179 -17.58 -28.44 34.70
CA LEU A 179 -16.61 -28.34 33.62
C LEU A 179 -15.82 -29.67 33.51
N PRO A 180 -15.54 -30.19 32.30
CA PRO A 180 -14.65 -31.34 32.12
C PRO A 180 -13.34 -31.13 32.89
N ASP A 181 -12.95 -32.18 33.63
CA ASP A 181 -11.69 -32.30 34.36
C ASP A 181 -11.34 -31.12 35.28
N ALA A 182 -12.37 -30.39 35.76
CA ALA A 182 -12.21 -29.32 36.74
C ALA A 182 -11.29 -29.77 37.89
N GLN A 183 -11.47 -30.99 38.40
CA GLN A 183 -10.65 -31.59 39.45
C GLN A 183 -9.13 -31.54 39.17
N ARG A 184 -8.68 -31.65 37.92
CA ARG A 184 -7.28 -31.68 37.49
C ARG A 184 -6.60 -30.30 37.46
N TYR A 185 -7.38 -29.22 37.52
CA TYR A 185 -6.90 -27.83 37.46
C TYR A 185 -7.45 -26.95 38.60
N THR A 186 -8.35 -27.45 39.45
CA THR A 186 -9.00 -26.65 40.52
C THR A 186 -7.99 -26.27 41.62
N PRO A 187 -7.87 -24.98 41.99
CA PRO A 187 -6.93 -24.54 43.04
C PRO A 187 -7.19 -25.19 44.42
N PRO A 188 -6.15 -25.40 45.26
CA PRO A 188 -6.28 -26.14 46.53
C PRO A 188 -7.31 -25.60 47.52
N GLU A 189 -7.59 -24.30 47.53
CA GLU A 189 -8.63 -23.67 48.37
C GLU A 189 -10.04 -23.92 47.83
N VAL A 190 -10.22 -24.00 46.51
CA VAL A 190 -11.50 -24.33 45.88
C VAL A 190 -11.81 -25.81 46.03
N VAL A 191 -10.79 -26.69 45.98
CA VAL A 191 -10.94 -28.12 46.35
C VAL A 191 -11.39 -28.30 47.81
N LYS A 192 -10.92 -27.44 48.74
CA LYS A 192 -11.23 -27.53 50.17
C LYS A 192 -12.53 -26.84 50.58
N GLY A 193 -12.90 -25.72 49.94
CA GLY A 193 -13.97 -24.83 50.36
C GLY A 193 -15.01 -24.49 49.28
N GLY A 194 -14.94 -25.12 48.10
CA GLY A 194 -15.83 -24.86 46.98
C GLY A 194 -15.61 -23.49 46.31
N TRP A 195 -16.29 -23.27 45.18
CA TRP A 195 -16.13 -22.06 44.35
C TRP A 195 -16.57 -20.76 45.07
N GLU A 196 -17.47 -20.84 46.06
CA GLU A 196 -17.82 -19.74 46.98
C GLU A 196 -16.59 -19.16 47.73
N THR A 197 -15.52 -19.94 47.90
CA THR A 197 -14.28 -19.47 48.57
C THR A 197 -13.57 -18.35 47.80
N ILE A 198 -13.88 -18.15 46.51
CA ILE A 198 -13.35 -17.02 45.71
C ILE A 198 -13.78 -15.67 46.30
N LYS A 199 -15.02 -15.54 46.82
CA LYS A 199 -15.55 -14.30 47.41
C LYS A 199 -14.76 -13.79 48.63
N ARG A 200 -13.79 -14.57 49.15
CA ARG A 200 -13.00 -14.27 50.36
C ARG A 200 -11.49 -14.17 50.11
N ASN A 201 -11.06 -14.22 48.85
CA ASN A 201 -9.67 -14.26 48.41
C ASN A 201 -9.41 -13.22 47.29
N PRO A 202 -8.14 -12.95 46.93
CA PRO A 202 -7.85 -12.05 45.80
C PRO A 202 -8.47 -12.58 44.50
N LEU A 203 -9.09 -11.71 43.73
CA LEU A 203 -9.85 -12.07 42.53
C LEU A 203 -9.02 -12.87 41.52
N HIS A 204 -7.79 -12.43 41.26
CA HIS A 204 -6.84 -13.11 40.36
C HIS A 204 -6.32 -14.47 40.88
N ALA A 205 -6.58 -14.87 42.13
CA ALA A 205 -5.88 -15.99 42.76
C ALA A 205 -6.15 -17.34 42.08
N VAL A 206 -7.35 -17.53 41.50
CA VAL A 206 -7.70 -18.72 40.73
C VAL A 206 -6.98 -18.72 39.38
N ASP A 207 -7.15 -17.65 38.60
CA ASP A 207 -6.57 -17.56 37.26
C ASP A 207 -5.03 -17.52 37.29
N ALA A 208 -4.42 -16.97 38.33
CA ALA A 208 -2.97 -17.05 38.57
C ALA A 208 -2.50 -18.49 38.82
N TYR A 209 -3.23 -19.27 39.62
CA TYR A 209 -2.92 -20.70 39.80
C TYR A 209 -3.07 -21.45 38.47
N ASN A 210 -4.17 -21.20 37.74
CA ASN A 210 -4.43 -21.86 36.46
C ASN A 210 -3.41 -21.48 35.37
N LEU A 211 -2.99 -20.22 35.27
CA LEU A 211 -1.86 -19.78 34.44
C LEU A 211 -0.58 -20.52 34.82
N GLY A 212 -0.32 -20.73 36.11
CA GLY A 212 0.77 -21.58 36.58
C GLY A 212 0.65 -23.03 36.07
N THR A 213 -0.53 -23.66 36.19
CA THR A 213 -0.74 -25.04 35.67
C THR A 213 -0.56 -25.12 34.15
N LEU A 214 -0.98 -24.09 33.41
CA LEU A 214 -0.81 -23.95 31.97
C LEU A 214 0.67 -23.85 31.58
N ILE A 215 1.46 -23.01 32.27
CA ILE A 215 2.91 -22.88 32.06
C ILE A 215 3.60 -24.24 32.20
N PHE A 216 3.29 -24.98 33.27
CA PHE A 216 3.83 -26.34 33.45
C PHE A 216 3.40 -27.27 32.31
N GLU A 217 2.13 -27.22 31.90
CA GLU A 217 1.60 -28.12 30.88
C GLU A 217 2.18 -27.86 29.49
N ILE A 218 2.48 -26.60 29.13
CA ILE A 218 3.15 -26.24 27.88
C ILE A 218 4.56 -26.85 27.82
N PHE A 219 5.37 -26.68 28.87
CA PHE A 219 6.77 -27.13 28.88
C PHE A 219 6.95 -28.64 29.15
N ASN A 220 5.94 -29.33 29.69
CA ASN A 220 6.02 -30.77 30.01
C ASN A 220 5.11 -31.66 29.13
N GLY A 221 4.08 -31.10 28.50
CA GLY A 221 3.09 -31.78 27.67
C GLY A 221 1.85 -32.31 28.41
N SER A 222 1.89 -32.38 29.74
CA SER A 222 0.75 -32.79 30.58
C SER A 222 0.94 -32.31 32.04
N PHE A 223 -0.12 -31.83 32.69
CA PHE A 223 -0.14 -31.45 34.11
C PHE A 223 -0.94 -32.43 34.99
N GLN A 224 -0.59 -32.54 36.28
CA GLN A 224 -1.39 -33.15 37.35
C GLN A 224 -1.22 -32.35 38.66
N ASN A 225 -2.22 -32.36 39.55
CA ASN A 225 -2.23 -31.52 40.76
C ASN A 225 -1.01 -31.69 41.69
N ASP A 226 -0.41 -32.87 41.76
CA ASP A 226 0.80 -33.18 42.53
C ASP A 226 2.09 -32.60 41.91
N GLN A 227 1.99 -32.08 40.69
CA GLN A 227 3.10 -31.43 39.96
C GLN A 227 3.16 -29.92 40.16
N ALA A 228 2.17 -29.32 40.82
CA ALA A 228 2.13 -27.89 41.12
C ALA A 228 3.37 -27.45 41.94
N GLY A 229 4.22 -26.60 41.35
CA GLY A 229 5.45 -26.09 41.96
C GLY A 229 6.73 -26.83 41.52
N GLN A 230 6.62 -27.97 40.84
CA GLN A 230 7.75 -28.62 40.16
C GLN A 230 8.18 -27.75 38.97
N THR A 231 9.50 -27.60 38.75
CA THR A 231 10.06 -26.72 37.70
C THR A 231 10.78 -27.47 36.57
N SER A 232 10.45 -28.74 36.39
CA SER A 232 10.90 -29.55 35.25
C SER A 232 10.59 -28.85 33.91
N ASN A 233 11.59 -28.72 33.04
CA ASN A 233 11.52 -28.13 31.70
C ASN A 233 11.07 -26.64 31.63
N ILE A 234 10.77 -25.97 32.74
CA ILE A 234 10.39 -24.55 32.76
C ILE A 234 11.67 -23.69 32.67
N PRO A 235 11.74 -22.68 31.77
CA PRO A 235 12.90 -21.81 31.61
C PRO A 235 13.37 -21.19 32.93
N PRO A 236 14.68 -21.22 33.27
CA PRO A 236 15.19 -20.81 34.58
C PRO A 236 14.74 -19.43 35.05
N SER A 237 14.67 -18.45 34.13
CA SER A 237 14.21 -17.08 34.36
C SER A 237 12.74 -17.00 34.83
N MET A 238 11.89 -17.93 34.39
CA MET A 238 10.47 -17.97 34.75
C MET A 238 10.20 -18.75 36.06
N GLN A 239 11.11 -19.63 36.48
CA GLN A 239 10.89 -20.58 37.58
C GLN A 239 10.50 -19.92 38.92
N GLN A 240 11.08 -18.77 39.25
CA GLN A 240 10.77 -18.08 40.51
C GLN A 240 9.35 -17.50 40.51
N SER A 241 8.91 -16.93 39.39
CA SER A 241 7.58 -16.32 39.24
C SER A 241 6.50 -17.40 39.10
N TYR A 242 6.77 -18.48 38.35
CA TYR A 242 5.92 -19.67 38.30
C TYR A 242 5.65 -20.26 39.70
N LYS A 243 6.69 -20.43 40.54
CA LYS A 243 6.53 -20.92 41.92
C LYS A 243 5.65 -20.02 42.80
N LYS A 244 5.57 -18.72 42.49
CA LYS A 244 4.65 -17.77 43.17
C LYS A 244 3.22 -17.84 42.59
N LEU A 245 3.03 -18.09 41.30
CA LEU A 245 1.71 -18.30 40.69
C LEU A 245 0.98 -19.51 41.30
N VAL A 246 1.67 -20.67 41.40
CA VAL A 246 1.10 -21.93 41.93
C VAL A 246 1.11 -22.05 43.46
N ASN A 247 1.32 -20.95 44.20
CA ASN A 247 1.43 -20.97 45.66
C ASN A 247 0.15 -21.55 46.31
N PRO A 248 0.24 -22.57 47.20
CA PRO A 248 -0.92 -23.14 47.87
C PRO A 248 -1.77 -22.14 48.70
N ASN A 249 -1.19 -21.01 49.13
CA ASN A 249 -1.93 -19.94 49.79
C ASN A 249 -2.37 -18.86 48.76
N PRO A 250 -3.68 -18.69 48.49
CA PRO A 250 -4.17 -17.70 47.51
C PRO A 250 -3.81 -16.25 47.86
N LYS A 251 -3.57 -15.91 49.13
CA LYS A 251 -3.15 -14.56 49.56
C LYS A 251 -1.66 -14.30 49.36
N LEU A 252 -0.88 -15.31 48.98
CA LEU A 252 0.55 -15.22 48.68
C LEU A 252 0.85 -15.63 47.23
N ARG A 253 -0.18 -15.68 46.37
CA ARG A 253 0.00 -15.84 44.92
C ARG A 253 0.48 -14.55 44.28
N LEU A 254 1.23 -14.69 43.20
CA LEU A 254 1.53 -13.58 42.31
C LEU A 254 0.28 -13.25 41.48
N SER A 255 -0.04 -11.96 41.29
CA SER A 255 -1.07 -11.55 40.33
C SER A 255 -0.59 -11.74 38.89
N VAL A 256 -1.52 -11.86 37.94
CA VAL A 256 -1.16 -11.98 36.52
C VAL A 256 -0.46 -10.69 36.02
N ALA A 257 -0.87 -9.51 36.50
CA ALA A 257 -0.17 -8.25 36.23
C ALA A 257 1.29 -8.28 36.71
N HIS A 258 1.54 -8.63 37.98
CA HIS A 258 2.90 -8.69 38.52
C HIS A 258 3.74 -9.84 37.94
N PHE A 259 3.13 -10.84 37.30
CA PHE A 259 3.83 -11.83 36.48
C PHE A 259 4.33 -11.21 35.16
N ILE A 260 3.48 -10.46 34.45
CA ILE A 260 3.87 -9.71 33.25
C ILE A 260 4.96 -8.68 33.57
N GLU A 261 4.80 -7.90 34.65
CA GLU A 261 5.79 -6.93 35.13
C GLU A 261 7.13 -7.55 35.55
N GLN A 262 7.19 -8.86 35.81
CA GLN A 262 8.44 -9.59 36.06
C GLN A 262 9.05 -10.14 34.76
N GLY A 263 8.21 -10.51 33.79
CA GLY A 263 8.65 -10.93 32.46
C GLY A 263 9.19 -9.78 31.60
N GLN A 264 8.59 -8.59 31.69
CA GLN A 264 8.89 -7.39 30.87
C GLN A 264 10.05 -6.52 31.38
N ARG A 265 10.74 -6.92 32.45
CA ARG A 265 11.99 -6.24 32.87
C ARG A 265 13.10 -6.60 31.91
N ALA A 266 14.08 -5.71 31.73
CA ALA A 266 15.27 -6.02 30.94
C ALA A 266 15.95 -7.31 31.45
N GLY A 267 16.21 -8.27 30.55
CA GLY A 267 16.67 -9.62 30.87
C GLY A 267 15.61 -10.55 31.49
N GLY A 268 14.34 -10.18 31.43
CA GLY A 268 13.19 -10.96 31.91
C GLY A 268 12.72 -12.02 30.90
N PHE A 269 11.79 -12.89 31.33
CA PHE A 269 11.34 -14.03 30.51
C PHE A 269 10.31 -13.67 29.41
N PHE A 270 9.87 -12.41 29.32
CA PHE A 270 9.14 -11.85 28.18
C PHE A 270 9.93 -10.76 27.44
N ASP A 271 11.18 -10.50 27.83
CA ASP A 271 12.13 -9.67 27.06
C ASP A 271 12.68 -10.49 25.88
N SER A 272 11.76 -10.83 24.98
CA SER A 272 11.96 -11.65 23.79
C SER A 272 11.75 -10.77 22.55
N PRO A 273 12.65 -10.77 21.56
CA PRO A 273 12.47 -9.95 20.36
C PRO A 273 11.18 -10.28 19.58
N LEU A 274 10.71 -11.54 19.57
CA LEU A 274 9.40 -11.92 19.01
C LEU A 274 8.24 -11.20 19.72
N VAL A 275 8.35 -10.96 21.03
CA VAL A 275 7.37 -10.17 21.80
C VAL A 275 7.43 -8.70 21.39
N ARG A 276 8.63 -8.10 21.27
CA ARG A 276 8.81 -6.70 20.83
C ARG A 276 8.23 -6.47 19.44
N LEU A 277 8.65 -7.27 18.46
CA LEU A 277 8.13 -7.24 17.08
C LEU A 277 6.60 -7.28 17.04
N THR A 278 5.96 -8.08 17.90
CA THR A 278 4.48 -8.22 17.93
C THR A 278 3.78 -7.02 18.56
N GLN A 279 4.45 -6.25 19.42
CA GLN A 279 3.93 -5.00 19.98
C GLN A 279 4.15 -3.83 19.01
N ASP A 280 5.27 -3.82 18.30
CA ASP A 280 5.71 -2.73 17.44
C ASP A 280 5.15 -2.80 16.00
N ILE A 281 4.74 -3.98 15.54
CA ILE A 281 4.18 -4.15 14.18
C ILE A 281 2.91 -3.33 13.97
N ASP A 282 1.97 -3.38 14.93
CA ASP A 282 0.69 -2.68 14.82
C ASP A 282 0.83 -1.14 14.94
N SER A 283 2.05 -0.65 15.22
CA SER A 283 2.43 0.78 15.27
C SER A 283 3.51 1.17 14.25
N LEU A 284 3.93 0.26 13.34
CA LEU A 284 5.06 0.47 12.42
C LEU A 284 4.89 1.69 11.49
N GLY A 285 3.65 2.06 11.16
CA GLY A 285 3.33 3.27 10.39
C GLY A 285 3.39 4.60 11.19
N LEU A 286 3.57 4.53 12.52
CA LEU A 286 3.68 5.70 13.42
C LEU A 286 5.10 5.91 13.96
N LYS A 287 5.97 4.90 13.84
CA LYS A 287 7.39 4.95 14.23
C LYS A 287 8.20 5.99 13.44
N SER A 288 9.33 6.44 14.00
CA SER A 288 10.35 7.18 13.25
C SER A 288 11.04 6.29 12.20
N ASP A 289 11.84 6.88 11.31
CA ASP A 289 12.59 6.08 10.33
C ASP A 289 13.73 5.28 10.97
N GLU A 290 14.32 5.79 12.05
CA GLU A 290 15.33 5.08 12.86
C GLU A 290 14.71 3.88 13.61
N GLU A 291 13.59 4.08 14.31
CA GLU A 291 12.85 3.01 15.01
C GLU A 291 12.32 1.93 14.05
N ARG A 292 12.08 2.31 12.79
CA ARG A 292 11.65 1.44 11.69
C ARG A 292 12.83 0.66 11.11
N GLU A 293 14.00 1.28 10.94
CA GLU A 293 15.21 0.58 10.52
C GLU A 293 15.67 -0.42 11.60
N GLU A 294 15.61 -0.06 12.88
CA GLU A 294 15.87 -0.97 14.01
C GLU A 294 14.93 -2.18 14.01
N PHE A 295 13.62 -1.96 13.85
CA PHE A 295 12.62 -3.03 13.71
C PHE A 295 12.90 -3.97 12.52
N ILE A 296 13.33 -3.43 11.38
CA ILE A 296 13.68 -4.23 10.20
C ILE A 296 14.95 -5.07 10.45
N ASN A 297 15.95 -4.51 11.15
CA ASN A 297 17.15 -5.25 11.50
C ASN A 297 16.84 -6.39 12.50
N GLU A 298 16.07 -6.14 13.58
CA GLU A 298 15.61 -7.21 14.50
C GLU A 298 14.84 -8.31 13.73
N LEU A 299 13.94 -7.91 12.83
CA LEU A 299 13.11 -8.83 12.04
C LEU A 299 13.91 -9.75 11.12
N ASP A 300 14.99 -9.26 10.52
CA ASP A 300 15.85 -10.06 9.66
C ASP A 300 16.71 -11.07 10.45
N GLU A 301 17.13 -10.75 11.67
CA GLU A 301 17.80 -11.68 12.60
C GLU A 301 16.88 -12.82 13.05
N LEU A 302 15.60 -12.52 13.31
CA LEU A 302 14.62 -13.48 13.88
C LEU A 302 13.92 -14.36 12.83
N SER A 303 14.37 -14.30 11.57
CA SER A 303 13.57 -14.73 10.43
C SER A 303 13.28 -16.24 10.29
N ASP A 304 13.84 -17.07 11.19
CA ASP A 304 13.59 -18.52 11.28
C ASP A 304 12.93 -18.97 12.61
N ASP A 305 12.91 -18.14 13.67
CA ASP A 305 12.22 -18.45 14.94
C ASP A 305 10.76 -17.96 14.98
N VAL A 306 10.41 -17.03 14.10
CA VAL A 306 9.05 -16.47 13.93
C VAL A 306 8.18 -17.43 13.09
N PRO A 307 6.95 -17.79 13.52
CA PRO A 307 6.07 -18.66 12.75
C PRO A 307 5.76 -18.15 11.33
N GLU A 308 5.84 -19.02 10.32
CA GLU A 308 5.60 -18.64 8.91
C GLU A 308 4.28 -17.91 8.68
N ASP A 309 3.20 -18.35 9.32
CA ASP A 309 1.89 -17.75 9.09
C ASP A 309 1.77 -16.34 9.71
N PHE A 310 2.57 -16.03 10.74
CA PHE A 310 2.71 -14.67 11.27
C PHE A 310 3.41 -13.75 10.27
N PHE A 311 4.41 -14.26 9.53
CA PHE A 311 4.97 -13.54 8.37
C PHE A 311 3.91 -13.29 7.29
N LYS A 312 3.21 -14.34 6.86
CA LYS A 312 2.28 -14.31 5.71
C LYS A 312 1.02 -13.48 5.98
N MET A 313 0.57 -13.40 7.23
CA MET A 313 -0.74 -12.82 7.60
C MET A 313 -0.66 -11.52 8.42
N LYS A 314 0.48 -11.18 9.04
CA LYS A 314 0.65 -9.94 9.81
C LYS A 314 1.83 -9.08 9.35
N ILE A 315 3.05 -9.64 9.30
CA ILE A 315 4.26 -8.87 8.95
C ILE A 315 4.25 -8.38 7.50
N LEU A 316 3.99 -9.27 6.53
CA LEU A 316 4.02 -8.92 5.11
C LEU A 316 3.00 -7.81 4.75
N PRO A 317 1.72 -7.85 5.18
CA PRO A 317 0.78 -6.75 4.93
C PRO A 317 1.23 -5.39 5.49
N GLU A 318 1.83 -5.34 6.68
CA GLU A 318 2.21 -4.07 7.32
C GLU A 318 3.50 -3.49 6.73
N LEU A 319 4.49 -4.34 6.43
CA LEU A 319 5.66 -3.94 5.66
C LEU A 319 5.26 -3.43 4.27
N LEU A 320 4.33 -4.10 3.58
CA LEU A 320 3.88 -3.67 2.25
C LEU A 320 3.25 -2.28 2.28
N LYS A 321 2.37 -1.97 3.24
CA LYS A 321 1.89 -0.60 3.45
C LYS A 321 3.04 0.37 3.67
N CYS A 322 4.00 -0.01 4.52
CA CYS A 322 5.13 0.85 4.86
C CYS A 322 5.92 1.26 3.61
N VAL A 323 6.30 0.33 2.73
CA VAL A 323 7.04 0.65 1.49
C VAL A 323 6.14 1.34 0.45
N GLU A 324 4.85 1.03 0.38
CA GLU A 324 3.90 1.72 -0.51
C GLU A 324 3.73 3.20 -0.15
N PHE A 325 3.71 3.54 1.14
CA PHE A 325 3.67 4.93 1.63
C PHE A 325 5.05 5.59 1.78
N GLY A 326 6.12 4.91 1.36
CA GLY A 326 7.48 5.47 1.27
C GLY A 326 8.35 5.36 2.53
N GLY A 327 7.90 4.66 3.58
CA GLY A 327 8.69 4.41 4.78
C GLY A 327 9.60 3.18 4.65
N GLY A 328 10.77 3.21 5.31
CA GLY A 328 11.67 2.04 5.44
C GLY A 328 12.54 1.72 4.21
N GLY A 329 12.32 2.41 3.09
CA GLY A 329 13.24 2.46 1.95
C GLY A 329 13.58 1.10 1.31
N PRO A 330 14.77 0.98 0.68
CA PRO A 330 15.21 -0.25 0.02
C PRO A 330 15.39 -1.45 0.97
N LYS A 331 15.68 -1.21 2.25
CA LYS A 331 15.79 -2.27 3.27
C LYS A 331 14.45 -2.97 3.48
N ALA A 332 13.39 -2.20 3.74
CA ALA A 332 12.05 -2.76 3.91
C ALA A 332 11.60 -3.56 2.68
N LEU A 333 11.92 -3.10 1.46
CA LEU A 333 11.68 -3.85 0.23
C LEU A 333 12.46 -5.17 0.18
N ALA A 334 13.75 -5.17 0.54
CA ALA A 334 14.56 -6.39 0.57
C ALA A 334 13.98 -7.43 1.55
N THR A 335 13.56 -7.01 2.75
CA THR A 335 12.92 -7.90 3.74
C THR A 335 11.55 -8.40 3.24
N VAL A 336 10.75 -7.55 2.57
CA VAL A 336 9.50 -7.94 1.90
C VAL A 336 9.75 -9.02 0.83
N LEU A 337 10.77 -8.85 -0.02
CA LEU A 337 11.12 -9.81 -1.07
C LEU A 337 11.68 -11.11 -0.48
N LYS A 338 12.48 -11.03 0.59
CA LYS A 338 12.95 -12.19 1.38
C LYS A 338 11.76 -12.99 1.93
N ILE A 339 10.76 -12.33 2.53
CA ILE A 339 9.52 -12.97 2.99
C ILE A 339 8.72 -13.53 1.80
N GLY A 340 8.75 -12.85 0.66
CA GLY A 340 8.17 -13.32 -0.61
C GLY A 340 8.67 -14.69 -1.06
N THR A 341 9.92 -15.07 -0.72
CA THR A 341 10.45 -16.43 -1.01
C THR A 341 9.80 -17.54 -0.19
N LYS A 342 9.12 -17.22 0.93
CA LYS A 342 8.35 -18.15 1.77
C LYS A 342 6.86 -18.24 1.34
N LEU A 343 6.47 -17.64 0.20
CA LEU A 343 5.11 -17.71 -0.37
C LEU A 343 4.99 -18.79 -1.46
N THR A 344 3.77 -19.29 -1.66
CA THR A 344 3.41 -20.02 -2.89
C THR A 344 3.27 -19.07 -4.09
N GLU A 345 3.36 -19.58 -5.32
CA GLU A 345 3.28 -18.76 -6.54
C GLU A 345 1.94 -18.00 -6.65
N ASP A 346 0.82 -18.64 -6.30
CA ASP A 346 -0.49 -17.99 -6.23
C ASP A 346 -0.52 -16.86 -5.18
N GLU A 347 0.05 -17.08 -3.99
CA GLU A 347 0.13 -16.05 -2.96
C GLU A 347 1.04 -14.89 -3.35
N TYR A 348 2.18 -15.16 -3.99
CA TYR A 348 3.09 -14.14 -4.51
C TYR A 348 2.33 -13.26 -5.53
N ASN A 349 1.64 -13.89 -6.47
CA ASN A 349 0.89 -13.19 -7.52
C ASN A 349 -0.34 -12.43 -7.01
N GLN A 350 -1.00 -12.89 -5.94
CA GLN A 350 -2.15 -12.20 -5.33
C GLN A 350 -1.74 -11.10 -4.34
N LYS A 351 -0.73 -11.35 -3.49
CA LYS A 351 -0.34 -10.45 -2.39
C LYS A 351 0.76 -9.47 -2.78
N LEU A 352 1.81 -9.95 -3.46
CA LEU A 352 3.07 -9.21 -3.65
C LEU A 352 3.18 -8.55 -5.02
N THR A 353 2.88 -9.26 -6.12
CA THR A 353 2.95 -8.70 -7.49
C THR A 353 2.17 -7.38 -7.66
N PRO A 354 0.93 -7.20 -7.14
CA PRO A 354 0.22 -5.94 -7.27
C PRO A 354 0.85 -4.78 -6.49
N ALA A 355 1.50 -5.08 -5.36
CA ALA A 355 2.20 -4.10 -4.54
C ALA A 355 3.54 -3.69 -5.18
N LEU A 356 4.31 -4.64 -5.73
CA LEU A 356 5.53 -4.35 -6.48
C LEU A 356 5.23 -3.47 -7.72
N ILE A 357 4.13 -3.71 -8.43
CA ILE A 357 3.69 -2.87 -9.56
C ILE A 357 3.39 -1.44 -9.09
N ARG A 358 2.74 -1.25 -7.93
CA ARG A 358 2.53 0.09 -7.33
C ARG A 358 3.85 0.71 -6.88
N LEU A 359 4.81 -0.08 -6.42
CA LEU A 359 6.12 0.38 -5.97
C LEU A 359 6.93 1.06 -7.07
N PHE A 360 6.81 0.64 -8.33
CA PHE A 360 7.46 1.33 -9.45
C PHE A 360 6.91 2.74 -9.74
N ALA A 361 5.77 3.12 -9.15
CA ALA A 361 5.27 4.49 -9.15
C ALA A 361 5.78 5.35 -7.98
N ASN A 362 6.45 4.75 -6.97
CA ASN A 362 7.07 5.48 -5.86
C ASN A 362 8.20 6.38 -6.38
N PRO A 363 8.31 7.66 -5.94
CA PRO A 363 9.35 8.58 -6.39
C PRO A 363 10.78 8.24 -5.95
N ASP A 364 11.01 7.38 -4.95
CA ASP A 364 12.35 6.98 -4.52
C ASP A 364 13.17 6.30 -5.63
N ARG A 365 14.38 6.83 -5.86
CA ARG A 365 15.37 6.32 -6.83
C ARG A 365 16.02 5.01 -6.35
N ALA A 366 16.21 4.82 -5.05
CA ALA A 366 16.86 3.63 -4.53
C ALA A 366 15.95 2.39 -4.60
N ILE A 367 14.68 2.53 -4.22
CA ILE A 367 13.63 1.50 -4.40
C ILE A 367 13.47 1.05 -5.87
N ARG A 368 13.59 1.97 -6.85
CA ARG A 368 13.54 1.59 -8.28
C ARG A 368 14.84 0.93 -8.79
N VAL A 369 15.98 1.19 -8.15
CA VAL A 369 17.28 0.64 -8.58
C VAL A 369 17.42 -0.83 -8.20
N THR A 370 16.99 -1.24 -7.00
CA THR A 370 17.07 -2.64 -6.55
C THR A 370 16.32 -3.60 -7.48
N GLY A 371 15.19 -3.18 -8.05
CA GLY A 371 14.41 -3.97 -8.99
C GLY A 371 15.17 -4.42 -10.25
N PHE A 372 16.15 -3.66 -10.74
CA PHE A 372 16.98 -4.06 -11.89
C PHE A 372 17.98 -5.18 -11.57
N THR A 373 18.31 -5.36 -10.29
CA THR A 373 19.31 -6.31 -9.80
C THR A 373 18.70 -7.38 -8.89
N ASP A 374 17.37 -7.48 -8.86
CA ASP A 374 16.67 -8.41 -7.99
C ASP A 374 16.90 -9.88 -8.38
N ILE A 375 16.81 -10.79 -7.41
CA ILE A 375 17.03 -12.22 -7.63
C ILE A 375 15.89 -12.81 -8.47
N ALA A 376 14.63 -12.40 -8.26
CA ALA A 376 13.48 -12.93 -8.98
C ALA A 376 13.35 -12.30 -10.38
N PRO A 377 13.38 -13.09 -11.47
CA PRO A 377 13.34 -12.55 -12.83
C PRO A 377 12.07 -11.74 -13.14
N VAL A 378 10.93 -12.07 -12.52
CA VAL A 378 9.67 -11.33 -12.68
C VAL A 378 9.84 -9.87 -12.24
N VAL A 379 10.56 -9.61 -11.14
CA VAL A 379 10.81 -8.25 -10.64
C VAL A 379 11.69 -7.47 -11.62
N ARG A 380 12.77 -8.10 -12.13
CA ARG A 380 13.63 -7.49 -13.15
C ARG A 380 12.88 -7.20 -14.45
N GLU A 381 12.06 -8.12 -14.94
CA GLU A 381 11.28 -7.96 -16.16
C GLU A 381 10.25 -6.82 -16.05
N GLN A 382 9.52 -6.74 -14.93
CA GLN A 382 8.57 -5.66 -14.69
C GLN A 382 9.28 -4.31 -14.47
N THR A 383 10.47 -4.30 -13.85
CA THR A 383 11.30 -3.09 -13.73
C THR A 383 11.64 -2.52 -15.10
N VAL A 384 12.11 -3.36 -16.04
CA VAL A 384 12.44 -2.95 -17.42
C VAL A 384 11.20 -2.42 -18.15
N LYS A 385 10.02 -3.04 -17.98
CA LYS A 385 8.76 -2.54 -18.55
C LYS A 385 8.33 -1.19 -17.94
N ALA A 386 8.53 -1.01 -16.63
CA ALA A 386 8.16 0.21 -15.91
C ALA A 386 8.97 1.45 -16.31
N VAL A 387 10.19 1.30 -16.85
CA VAL A 387 11.00 2.42 -17.39
C VAL A 387 10.18 3.31 -18.34
N LEU A 388 9.32 2.70 -19.17
CA LEU A 388 8.51 3.41 -20.16
C LEU A 388 7.50 4.39 -19.54
N THR A 389 7.08 4.20 -18.28
CA THR A 389 6.12 5.09 -17.60
C THR A 389 6.81 6.22 -16.83
N VAL A 390 8.09 6.04 -16.47
CA VAL A 390 8.88 7.00 -15.69
C VAL A 390 9.92 7.78 -16.50
N ILE A 391 10.26 7.36 -17.72
CA ILE A 391 11.33 7.96 -18.54
C ILE A 391 11.21 9.50 -18.67
N ASN A 392 10.00 10.00 -18.90
CA ASN A 392 9.70 11.44 -19.03
C ASN A 392 9.77 12.23 -17.69
N LYS A 393 10.11 11.57 -16.58
CA LYS A 393 10.32 12.16 -15.24
C LYS A 393 11.77 12.05 -14.76
N LEU A 394 12.66 11.43 -15.55
CA LEU A 394 14.08 11.27 -15.20
C LEU A 394 14.90 12.42 -15.78
N SER A 395 15.94 12.86 -15.06
CA SER A 395 16.88 13.85 -15.59
C SER A 395 17.75 13.26 -16.70
N ASP A 396 18.22 14.07 -17.65
CA ASP A 396 19.12 13.62 -18.72
C ASP A 396 20.39 12.94 -18.17
N ARG A 397 20.90 13.38 -17.02
CA ARG A 397 22.03 12.74 -16.31
C ARG A 397 21.66 11.33 -15.81
N THR A 398 20.44 11.14 -15.33
CA THR A 398 19.93 9.82 -14.89
C THR A 398 19.69 8.90 -16.09
N ILE A 399 19.10 9.42 -17.18
CA ILE A 399 18.82 8.67 -18.40
C ILE A 399 20.14 8.21 -19.04
N ASN A 400 21.01 9.15 -19.38
CA ASN A 400 22.22 8.87 -20.18
C ASN A 400 23.37 8.27 -19.35
N GLY A 401 23.31 8.34 -18.02
CA GLY A 401 24.33 7.78 -17.13
C GLY A 401 23.92 6.46 -16.45
N GLU A 402 22.88 6.49 -15.61
CA GLU A 402 22.55 5.36 -14.72
C GLU A 402 21.58 4.37 -15.35
N LEU A 403 20.49 4.84 -15.96
CA LEU A 403 19.48 3.98 -16.57
C LEU A 403 20.10 3.11 -17.67
N LEU A 404 20.92 3.70 -18.54
CA LEU A 404 21.66 2.97 -19.56
C LEU A 404 22.62 1.92 -18.97
N ARG A 405 23.25 2.17 -17.81
CA ARG A 405 24.09 1.18 -17.11
C ARG A 405 23.29 -0.01 -16.59
N TYR A 406 22.06 0.20 -16.12
CA TYR A 406 21.18 -0.91 -15.70
C TYR A 406 20.59 -1.67 -16.90
N LEU A 407 20.14 -0.96 -17.94
CA LEU A 407 19.68 -1.59 -19.18
C LEU A 407 20.80 -2.38 -19.89
N ALA A 408 22.06 -1.94 -19.80
CA ALA A 408 23.19 -2.71 -20.30
C ALA A 408 23.40 -4.04 -19.55
N LYS A 409 23.03 -4.12 -18.26
CA LYS A 409 23.02 -5.38 -17.49
C LYS A 409 21.84 -6.27 -17.90
N THR A 410 20.62 -5.73 -17.98
CA THR A 410 19.43 -6.52 -18.35
C THR A 410 19.43 -6.96 -19.82
N ALA A 411 20.21 -6.29 -20.68
CA ALA A 411 20.50 -6.76 -22.04
C ALA A 411 21.36 -8.03 -22.09
N ASN A 412 22.06 -8.36 -20.99
CA ASN A 412 22.87 -9.58 -20.83
C ASN A 412 22.27 -10.52 -19.76
N ASP A 413 20.99 -10.36 -19.39
CA ASP A 413 20.30 -11.20 -18.40
C ASP A 413 20.24 -12.67 -18.85
N GLU A 414 20.34 -13.60 -17.90
CA GLU A 414 20.15 -15.04 -18.15
C GLU A 414 18.82 -15.31 -18.87
N GLN A 415 17.76 -14.61 -18.47
CA GLN A 415 16.41 -14.86 -18.94
C GLN A 415 16.13 -14.17 -20.29
N PRO A 416 15.82 -14.94 -21.36
CA PRO A 416 15.71 -14.40 -22.72
C PRO A 416 14.55 -13.40 -22.88
N GLY A 417 13.49 -13.52 -22.07
CA GLY A 417 12.42 -12.54 -22.00
C GLY A 417 12.91 -11.16 -21.53
N ILE A 418 13.83 -11.09 -20.56
CA ILE A 418 14.35 -9.83 -20.03
C ILE A 418 15.23 -9.13 -21.07
N ARG A 419 16.10 -9.87 -21.77
CA ARG A 419 16.90 -9.34 -22.89
C ARG A 419 16.00 -8.78 -24.00
N THR A 420 14.96 -9.53 -24.38
CA THR A 420 13.96 -9.11 -25.38
C THR A 420 13.23 -7.82 -24.96
N ASN A 421 12.70 -7.75 -23.73
CA ASN A 421 12.04 -6.55 -23.21
C ASN A 421 12.99 -5.36 -23.12
N THR A 422 14.28 -5.57 -22.79
CA THR A 422 15.30 -4.53 -22.74
C THR A 422 15.53 -3.91 -24.12
N THR A 423 15.64 -4.73 -25.17
CA THR A 423 15.74 -4.28 -26.57
C THR A 423 14.53 -3.43 -26.98
N ILE A 424 13.31 -3.88 -26.63
CA ILE A 424 12.07 -3.13 -26.90
C ILE A 424 12.02 -1.81 -26.10
N CYS A 425 12.51 -1.82 -24.85
CA CYS A 425 12.58 -0.61 -24.02
C CYS A 425 13.51 0.43 -24.63
N LEU A 426 14.72 0.04 -25.05
CA LEU A 426 15.70 0.92 -25.69
C LEU A 426 15.16 1.54 -26.98
N GLY A 427 14.44 0.77 -27.80
CA GLY A 427 13.76 1.30 -28.99
C GLY A 427 12.68 2.35 -28.67
N LYS A 428 11.89 2.14 -27.60
CA LYS A 428 10.83 3.07 -27.21
C LYS A 428 11.34 4.35 -26.53
N ILE A 429 12.44 4.28 -25.77
CA ILE A 429 13.05 5.48 -25.14
C ILE A 429 14.08 6.18 -26.04
N ALA A 430 14.28 5.72 -27.27
CA ALA A 430 15.32 6.20 -28.19
C ALA A 430 15.31 7.74 -28.40
N ARG A 431 14.12 8.36 -28.39
CA ARG A 431 13.96 9.82 -28.54
C ARG A 431 14.22 10.60 -27.24
N ASN A 432 14.26 9.95 -26.08
CA ASN A 432 14.65 10.53 -24.78
C ASN A 432 16.17 10.49 -24.53
N LEU A 433 16.96 9.82 -25.37
CA LEU A 433 18.42 9.75 -25.22
C LEU A 433 19.09 11.02 -25.75
N GLY A 434 20.21 11.45 -25.15
CA GLY A 434 20.97 12.63 -25.54
C GLY A 434 21.50 12.54 -26.98
N GLN A 435 21.34 13.61 -27.78
CA GLN A 435 21.55 13.57 -29.23
C GLN A 435 22.98 13.16 -29.65
N SER A 436 23.99 13.45 -28.84
CA SER A 436 25.41 13.11 -29.09
C SER A 436 25.76 11.64 -28.83
N SER A 437 25.01 10.93 -27.97
CA SER A 437 25.24 9.53 -27.60
C SER A 437 24.24 8.57 -28.25
N ARG A 438 23.03 9.04 -28.57
CA ARG A 438 21.88 8.29 -29.08
C ARG A 438 22.21 7.28 -30.17
N SER A 439 22.88 7.68 -31.26
CA SER A 439 23.18 6.75 -32.37
C SER A 439 24.15 5.65 -31.94
N LYS A 440 25.27 6.01 -31.29
CA LYS A 440 26.27 5.07 -30.74
C LYS A 440 25.60 4.02 -29.83
N VAL A 441 24.78 4.49 -28.90
CA VAL A 441 24.03 3.67 -27.92
C VAL A 441 23.08 2.68 -28.59
N LEU A 442 22.22 3.15 -29.49
CA LEU A 442 21.20 2.33 -30.14
C LEU A 442 21.81 1.32 -31.12
N ILE A 443 22.85 1.72 -31.88
CA ILE A 443 23.59 0.81 -32.77
C ILE A 443 24.25 -0.29 -31.94
N ALA A 444 24.96 0.05 -30.85
CA ALA A 444 25.62 -0.96 -30.01
C ALA A 444 24.62 -1.94 -29.36
N ALA A 445 23.45 -1.45 -28.92
CA ALA A 445 22.41 -2.30 -28.35
C ALA A 445 21.76 -3.23 -29.38
N PHE A 446 21.26 -2.69 -30.50
CA PHE A 446 20.51 -3.50 -31.47
C PHE A 446 21.40 -4.45 -32.27
N THR A 447 22.64 -4.05 -32.62
CA THR A 447 23.57 -4.96 -33.31
C THR A 447 24.07 -6.10 -32.44
N ARG A 448 24.06 -5.96 -31.10
CA ARG A 448 24.21 -7.07 -30.15
C ARG A 448 22.95 -7.95 -30.14
N SER A 449 21.76 -7.37 -29.97
CA SER A 449 20.50 -8.13 -29.90
C SER A 449 20.16 -8.89 -31.19
N LEU A 450 20.62 -8.45 -32.36
CA LEU A 450 20.55 -9.20 -33.63
C LEU A 450 21.33 -10.53 -33.61
N ARG A 451 22.23 -10.73 -32.64
CA ARG A 451 23.05 -11.94 -32.46
C ARG A 451 22.62 -12.78 -31.24
N ASP A 452 21.51 -12.44 -30.59
CA ASP A 452 21.00 -13.19 -29.44
C ASP A 452 20.59 -14.62 -29.85
N PRO A 453 20.92 -15.67 -29.07
CA PRO A 453 20.46 -17.03 -29.36
C PRO A 453 18.93 -17.14 -29.40
N PHE A 454 18.17 -16.25 -28.75
CA PHE A 454 16.72 -16.27 -28.73
C PHE A 454 16.09 -15.50 -29.92
N VAL A 455 15.33 -16.19 -30.75
CA VAL A 455 14.69 -15.66 -31.99
C VAL A 455 13.91 -14.36 -31.73
N HIS A 456 13.13 -14.30 -30.64
CA HIS A 456 12.32 -13.12 -30.32
C HIS A 456 13.16 -11.88 -29.98
N ALA A 457 14.35 -12.03 -29.42
CA ALA A 457 15.27 -10.92 -29.17
C ALA A 457 15.88 -10.39 -30.49
N ARG A 458 16.21 -11.29 -31.43
CA ARG A 458 16.64 -10.92 -32.80
C ARG A 458 15.53 -10.17 -33.54
N ASN A 459 14.29 -10.66 -33.47
CA ASN A 459 13.11 -10.03 -34.07
C ASN A 459 12.79 -8.66 -33.42
N ALA A 460 12.90 -8.55 -32.09
CA ALA A 460 12.75 -7.27 -31.40
C ALA A 460 13.81 -6.24 -31.84
N ALA A 461 15.05 -6.67 -32.11
CA ALA A 461 16.11 -5.80 -32.61
C ALA A 461 15.84 -5.29 -34.04
N LEU A 462 15.34 -6.15 -34.93
CA LEU A 462 14.92 -5.75 -36.28
C LEU A 462 13.77 -4.72 -36.24
N LEU A 463 12.78 -4.95 -35.38
CA LEU A 463 11.66 -4.02 -35.19
C LEU A 463 12.10 -2.68 -34.58
N ALA A 464 13.02 -2.70 -33.62
CA ALA A 464 13.56 -1.48 -33.01
C ALA A 464 14.42 -0.66 -34.00
N LEU A 465 15.26 -1.31 -34.81
CA LEU A 465 16.03 -0.66 -35.87
C LEU A 465 15.13 -0.02 -36.94
N ALA A 466 14.06 -0.70 -37.34
CA ALA A 466 13.09 -0.15 -38.28
C ALA A 466 12.33 1.05 -37.68
N ALA A 467 11.95 0.98 -36.39
CA ALA A 467 11.25 2.06 -35.69
C ALA A 467 12.12 3.28 -35.34
N THR A 468 13.45 3.19 -35.49
CA THR A 468 14.42 4.26 -35.18
C THR A 468 15.27 4.67 -36.38
N ILE A 469 14.88 4.31 -37.61
CA ILE A 469 15.60 4.61 -38.86
C ILE A 469 15.78 6.11 -39.13
N ASP A 470 14.93 6.95 -38.54
CA ASP A 470 15.04 8.41 -38.52
C ASP A 470 16.28 8.90 -37.73
N LEU A 471 16.68 8.17 -36.69
CA LEU A 471 17.71 8.59 -35.71
C LEU A 471 19.16 8.29 -36.13
N PHE A 472 19.39 7.71 -37.32
CA PHE A 472 20.72 7.34 -37.82
C PHE A 472 21.09 8.12 -39.08
N ASN A 473 22.35 8.57 -39.19
CA ASN A 473 22.87 9.19 -40.41
C ASN A 473 23.20 8.12 -41.47
N GLU A 474 23.39 8.54 -42.72
CA GLU A 474 23.63 7.61 -43.84
C GLU A 474 24.95 6.83 -43.72
N GLU A 475 25.96 7.42 -43.08
CA GLU A 475 27.25 6.79 -42.81
C GLU A 475 27.13 5.64 -41.80
N ASP A 476 26.45 5.84 -40.66
CA ASP A 476 26.13 4.79 -39.69
C ASP A 476 25.27 3.70 -40.33
N CYS A 477 24.33 4.08 -41.20
CA CYS A 477 23.50 3.13 -41.94
C CYS A 477 24.34 2.21 -42.84
N ALA A 478 25.22 2.79 -43.65
CA ALA A 478 26.07 2.06 -44.59
C ALA A 478 27.20 1.26 -43.91
N ALA A 479 27.88 1.83 -42.92
CA ALA A 479 29.08 1.26 -42.32
C ALA A 479 28.81 0.31 -41.14
N LYS A 480 27.68 0.46 -40.42
CA LYS A 480 27.41 -0.25 -39.16
C LYS A 480 26.11 -1.05 -39.18
N ILE A 481 25.01 -0.44 -39.64
CA ILE A 481 23.67 -1.06 -39.55
C ILE A 481 23.44 -2.09 -40.65
N ILE A 482 23.63 -1.74 -41.93
CA ILE A 482 23.44 -2.69 -43.05
C ILE A 482 24.34 -3.93 -42.91
N PRO A 483 25.64 -3.83 -42.55
CA PRO A 483 26.49 -5.00 -42.30
C PRO A 483 26.01 -5.88 -41.13
N ALA A 484 25.32 -5.31 -40.13
CA ALA A 484 24.80 -6.06 -38.99
C ALA A 484 23.44 -6.73 -39.26
N ILE A 485 22.58 -6.14 -40.11
CA ILE A 485 21.31 -6.76 -40.53
C ILE A 485 21.55 -7.85 -41.59
N SER A 486 22.58 -7.72 -42.43
CA SER A 486 22.84 -8.64 -43.55
C SER A 486 22.91 -10.14 -43.18
N PRO A 487 23.53 -10.57 -42.06
CA PRO A 487 23.47 -11.96 -41.61
C PRO A 487 22.05 -12.45 -41.25
N ALA A 488 21.19 -11.58 -40.72
CA ALA A 488 19.84 -11.94 -40.31
C ALA A 488 18.91 -12.26 -41.51
N LEU A 489 19.26 -11.86 -42.73
CA LEU A 489 18.60 -12.35 -43.96
C LEU A 489 18.74 -13.86 -44.18
N ILE A 490 19.77 -14.47 -43.59
CA ILE A 490 20.18 -15.86 -43.81
C ILE A 490 19.76 -16.75 -42.62
N ASP A 491 19.29 -16.13 -41.52
CA ASP A 491 18.74 -16.84 -40.36
C ASP A 491 17.41 -17.51 -40.70
N LYS A 492 17.42 -18.85 -40.72
CA LYS A 492 16.26 -19.68 -41.07
C LYS A 492 15.12 -19.57 -40.06
N GLU A 493 15.44 -19.36 -38.77
CA GLU A 493 14.46 -19.28 -37.68
C GLU A 493 13.74 -17.93 -37.64
N SER A 494 14.33 -16.88 -38.23
CA SER A 494 13.72 -15.54 -38.29
C SER A 494 12.43 -15.47 -39.11
N THR A 495 12.06 -16.54 -39.83
CA THR A 495 10.99 -16.55 -40.84
C THR A 495 9.78 -17.44 -40.54
N SER A 496 9.81 -18.25 -39.46
CA SER A 496 8.73 -19.19 -39.12
C SER A 496 7.65 -18.60 -38.20
N ASP A 497 8.03 -17.88 -37.15
CA ASP A 497 7.17 -17.70 -35.96
C ASP A 497 6.68 -16.25 -35.74
N ALA A 498 6.13 -15.63 -36.79
CA ALA A 498 5.47 -14.32 -36.73
C ALA A 498 3.94 -14.47 -36.78
N PRO A 499 3.19 -14.12 -35.70
CA PRO A 499 1.73 -14.17 -35.72
C PRO A 499 1.14 -13.22 -36.79
N SER A 500 0.21 -13.71 -37.60
CA SER A 500 -0.28 -13.00 -38.79
C SER A 500 -1.26 -11.85 -38.47
N ALA A 501 -0.76 -10.76 -37.90
CA ALA A 501 -1.47 -9.49 -37.78
C ALA A 501 -1.46 -8.77 -39.14
N GLY A 502 -2.47 -9.05 -39.97
CA GLY A 502 -2.40 -8.78 -41.41
C GLY A 502 -2.43 -7.31 -41.84
N THR A 503 -1.38 -6.89 -42.55
CA THR A 503 -1.45 -5.87 -43.61
C THR A 503 -0.55 -6.29 -44.78
N VAL A 504 -0.97 -5.98 -46.02
CA VAL A 504 -0.22 -6.14 -47.29
C VAL A 504 0.41 -7.52 -47.57
N LYS A 505 -0.31 -8.38 -48.32
CA LYS A 505 0.34 -9.35 -49.20
C LYS A 505 0.80 -8.65 -50.48
N SER A 506 2.08 -8.32 -50.61
CA SER A 506 2.71 -8.05 -51.90
C SER A 506 4.14 -8.61 -51.97
N ASN A 507 4.41 -9.33 -53.07
CA ASN A 507 5.74 -9.67 -53.59
C ASN A 507 6.84 -10.15 -52.61
N GLY A 508 6.57 -11.16 -51.78
CA GLY A 508 7.55 -12.21 -51.43
C GLY A 508 8.88 -11.83 -50.75
N VAL A 509 9.04 -10.61 -50.24
CA VAL A 509 10.26 -10.15 -49.56
C VAL A 509 10.16 -10.38 -48.05
N SER A 510 11.18 -11.00 -47.45
CA SER A 510 11.30 -11.16 -46.00
C SER A 510 11.35 -9.79 -45.30
N TRP A 511 10.87 -9.71 -44.04
CA TRP A 511 10.88 -8.47 -43.25
C TRP A 511 12.27 -7.83 -43.15
N ALA A 512 13.33 -8.63 -43.01
CA ALA A 512 14.71 -8.14 -43.03
C ALA A 512 15.12 -7.55 -44.39
N GLY A 513 14.54 -8.04 -45.49
CA GLY A 513 14.70 -7.47 -46.84
C GLY A 513 13.95 -6.15 -47.03
N TRP A 514 12.77 -6.00 -46.41
CA TRP A 514 12.08 -4.70 -46.34
C TRP A 514 12.89 -3.69 -45.52
N ALA A 515 13.41 -4.10 -44.35
CA ALA A 515 14.26 -3.24 -43.52
C ALA A 515 15.52 -2.78 -44.29
N ILE A 516 16.23 -3.70 -44.95
CA ILE A 516 17.38 -3.35 -45.79
C ILE A 516 16.97 -2.43 -46.95
N SER A 517 15.84 -2.67 -47.62
CA SER A 517 15.35 -1.78 -48.68
C SER A 517 15.17 -0.34 -48.17
N SER A 518 14.56 -0.17 -46.99
CA SER A 518 14.40 1.14 -46.35
C SER A 518 15.75 1.82 -46.04
N PHE A 519 16.73 1.07 -45.50
CA PHE A 519 18.07 1.60 -45.23
C PHE A 519 18.87 1.92 -46.51
N THR A 520 18.79 1.09 -47.56
CA THR A 520 19.45 1.35 -48.86
C THR A 520 18.81 2.50 -49.63
N ASN A 521 17.48 2.65 -49.54
CA ASN A 521 16.78 3.76 -50.18
C ASN A 521 17.23 5.09 -49.55
N LYS A 522 17.38 5.16 -48.21
CA LYS A 522 17.93 6.33 -47.51
C LYS A 522 19.33 6.68 -48.03
N ALA A 523 20.25 5.71 -48.06
CA ALA A 523 21.62 5.88 -48.57
C ALA A 523 21.71 6.16 -50.09
N SER A 524 20.61 6.04 -50.84
CA SER A 524 20.57 6.37 -52.28
C SER A 524 20.08 7.80 -52.58
N GLY A 525 19.57 8.52 -51.57
CA GLY A 525 19.04 9.88 -51.74
C GLY A 525 20.12 10.96 -51.94
N ALA A 526 21.30 10.78 -51.36
CA ALA A 526 22.38 11.76 -51.41
C ALA A 526 23.19 11.70 -52.72
N LYS A 527 22.76 12.42 -53.77
CA LYS A 527 23.60 12.67 -54.97
C LYS A 527 23.51 14.07 -55.57
N GLY A 528 24.58 14.84 -55.33
CA GLY A 528 25.06 15.98 -56.10
C GLY A 528 26.42 16.39 -55.52
N GLU A 529 27.51 16.60 -56.26
CA GLU A 529 27.70 16.65 -57.72
C GLU A 529 28.81 15.67 -58.17
N ILE A 530 28.90 15.38 -59.47
CA ILE A 530 30.08 14.73 -60.07
C ILE A 530 30.49 15.53 -61.31
N GLN A 531 31.59 16.28 -61.22
CA GLN A 531 32.29 16.80 -62.41
C GLN A 531 33.38 15.80 -62.85
N SER A 532 33.32 15.38 -64.11
CA SER A 532 34.30 14.48 -64.71
C SER A 532 35.46 15.24 -65.36
N ALA A 533 36.63 15.26 -64.72
CA ALA A 533 37.88 15.68 -65.36
C ALA A 533 38.55 14.49 -66.08
N SER A 534 39.10 14.71 -67.27
CA SER A 534 39.65 13.65 -68.13
C SER A 534 41.02 13.16 -67.68
N PRO A 535 41.38 11.87 -67.89
CA PRO A 535 42.71 11.35 -67.57
C PRO A 535 43.75 11.78 -68.62
N GLN A 536 44.98 12.05 -68.17
CA GLN A 536 46.13 12.24 -69.06
C GLN A 536 47.22 11.20 -68.76
N GLN A 537 48.05 10.94 -69.77
CA GLN A 537 48.99 9.82 -69.84
C GLN A 537 50.14 9.94 -68.84
N THR A 538 50.56 8.82 -68.28
CA THR A 538 51.95 8.35 -68.51
C THR A 538 51.92 6.89 -68.99
N THR A 539 52.95 6.49 -69.74
CA THR A 539 53.09 5.16 -70.34
C THR A 539 53.31 4.09 -69.26
N SER A 540 52.76 2.88 -69.36
CA SER A 540 53.08 1.91 -70.42
C SER A 540 52.06 0.73 -70.47
N ARG A 541 52.12 -0.11 -71.51
CA ARG A 541 51.03 -1.05 -71.90
C ARG A 541 51.52 -2.38 -72.48
N VAL A 542 51.24 -3.50 -71.80
CA VAL A 542 50.91 -4.87 -72.31
C VAL A 542 50.16 -5.55 -71.13
N THR A 543 48.86 -5.95 -71.12
CA THR A 543 47.94 -6.67 -72.05
C THR A 543 47.92 -8.20 -71.86
N THR A 544 46.73 -8.77 -71.61
CA THR A 544 46.36 -10.23 -71.47
C THR A 544 46.96 -10.99 -70.26
N THR A 545 46.34 -12.05 -69.70
CA THR A 545 45.24 -12.96 -70.15
C THR A 545 44.32 -13.42 -69.00
N ASN A 546 43.19 -14.06 -69.33
CA ASN A 546 42.28 -14.76 -68.39
C ASN A 546 42.83 -16.09 -67.83
N ILE A 547 42.14 -16.65 -66.81
CA ILE A 547 41.86 -18.08 -66.48
C ILE A 547 42.02 -18.40 -64.97
N SER A 548 41.37 -19.48 -64.51
CA SER A 548 40.92 -19.74 -63.13
C SER A 548 41.67 -20.87 -62.37
N ARG A 549 41.34 -20.98 -61.07
CA ARG A 549 41.33 -22.21 -60.21
C ARG A 549 42.63 -22.76 -59.55
N SER A 550 42.64 -22.61 -58.22
CA SER A 550 42.74 -23.68 -57.18
C SER A 550 44.06 -24.41 -56.81
N SER A 551 44.14 -24.74 -55.50
CA SER A 551 44.88 -25.85 -54.83
C SER A 551 46.41 -25.72 -54.65
N SER A 552 47.08 -26.37 -53.66
CA SER A 552 46.78 -26.59 -52.23
C SER A 552 47.93 -27.29 -51.45
N MET A 553 48.48 -26.67 -50.38
CA MET A 553 49.27 -27.33 -49.29
C MET A 553 50.54 -28.12 -49.75
N PRO A 554 51.30 -28.88 -48.91
CA PRO A 554 51.36 -29.00 -47.43
C PRO A 554 52.77 -28.84 -46.75
N ARG A 555 52.77 -28.52 -45.42
CA ARG A 555 53.45 -29.23 -44.27
C ARG A 555 54.75 -30.07 -44.49
N THR A 556 55.79 -30.16 -43.62
CA THR A 556 56.07 -29.70 -42.21
C THR A 556 57.59 -29.87 -41.82
N ILE A 557 57.93 -29.70 -40.51
CA ILE A 557 59.05 -30.26 -39.67
C ILE A 557 60.38 -29.47 -39.50
N VAL A 558 60.89 -29.48 -38.23
CA VAL A 558 62.29 -29.36 -37.69
C VAL A 558 62.60 -28.11 -36.82
N GLU A 559 63.51 -28.28 -35.86
CA GLU A 559 63.59 -27.62 -34.54
C GLU A 559 64.71 -26.54 -34.36
N SER A 560 64.52 -25.67 -33.35
CA SER A 560 65.49 -25.03 -32.42
C SER A 560 66.90 -24.54 -32.84
N SER A 561 67.28 -23.31 -32.45
CA SER A 561 68.30 -23.05 -31.37
C SER A 561 68.69 -21.56 -31.13
N SER A 562 68.70 -21.12 -29.86
CA SER A 562 69.64 -20.20 -29.14
C SER A 562 70.21 -18.89 -29.74
N GLN A 563 70.31 -17.81 -28.93
CA GLN A 563 71.54 -17.06 -28.50
C GLN A 563 71.19 -15.71 -27.76
N PRO A 564 72.12 -15.04 -27.02
CA PRO A 564 71.76 -14.18 -25.86
C PRO A 564 72.33 -12.72 -25.84
N SER A 565 72.69 -12.22 -24.65
CA SER A 565 72.81 -10.82 -24.17
C SER A 565 74.23 -10.27 -23.88
N GLU A 566 74.35 -8.95 -23.66
CA GLU A 566 75.25 -8.28 -22.67
C GLU A 566 74.61 -6.88 -22.29
N THR A 567 75.18 -5.87 -21.57
CA THR A 567 76.57 -5.53 -21.19
C THR A 567 76.66 -4.69 -19.87
N THR A 568 77.61 -4.99 -18.97
CA THR A 568 78.28 -4.07 -17.98
C THR A 568 77.52 -3.31 -16.82
N PRO A 569 78.22 -2.83 -15.73
CA PRO A 569 77.63 -2.71 -14.37
C PRO A 569 78.06 -1.53 -13.41
N ALA A 570 77.42 -1.44 -12.21
CA ALA A 570 77.95 -1.13 -10.84
C ALA A 570 78.76 0.20 -10.56
N PRO A 571 79.14 0.60 -9.30
CA PRO A 571 79.01 -0.07 -7.97
C PRO A 571 78.68 0.78 -6.68
N SER A 572 78.22 0.08 -5.61
CA SER A 572 78.44 0.38 -4.15
C SER A 572 77.76 1.62 -3.50
N THR A 573 77.53 1.74 -2.17
CA THR A 573 78.06 1.05 -0.95
C THR A 573 76.97 0.64 0.08
N ASN A 574 77.36 0.20 1.30
CA ASN A 574 76.53 -0.42 2.37
C ASN A 574 75.79 0.62 3.27
N ALA A 575 74.92 0.30 4.27
CA ALA A 575 74.64 -0.96 4.98
C ALA A 575 73.30 -1.01 5.77
N ARG A 576 72.72 -2.22 5.93
CA ARG A 576 71.90 -2.74 7.08
C ARG A 576 70.56 -2.00 7.43
N ARG A 577 69.52 -2.64 8.04
CA ARG A 577 69.39 -3.94 8.73
C ARG A 577 67.90 -4.43 8.82
N ILE A 578 67.63 -5.75 8.68
CA ILE A 578 66.59 -6.59 9.38
C ILE A 578 65.10 -6.12 9.35
N THR A 579 64.03 -6.90 9.05
CA THR A 579 63.75 -8.30 8.57
C THR A 579 62.31 -8.31 7.97
N ARG A 580 61.96 -9.04 6.88
CA ARG A 580 61.66 -10.50 6.76
C ARG A 580 60.39 -10.91 7.56
N THR A 581 59.29 -11.49 7.02
CA THR A 581 58.92 -11.95 5.65
C THR A 581 57.40 -12.24 5.49
N GLN A 582 56.89 -12.19 4.25
CA GLN A 582 56.12 -13.22 3.45
C GLN A 582 55.27 -14.29 4.17
N SER A 583 54.16 -14.82 3.60
CA SER A 583 54.05 -15.39 2.23
C SER A 583 52.62 -15.38 1.65
N GLU A 584 52.41 -15.18 0.33
CA GLU A 584 52.14 -16.20 -0.74
C GLU A 584 50.80 -16.99 -0.59
N ARG A 585 50.09 -17.48 -1.63
CA ARG A 585 50.46 -17.91 -3.02
C ARG A 585 49.22 -17.85 -4.01
N PRO A 586 49.18 -18.44 -5.23
CA PRO A 586 49.29 -17.69 -6.51
C PRO A 586 48.08 -17.97 -7.49
N PRO A 587 48.17 -17.74 -8.83
CA PRO A 587 46.99 -17.53 -9.69
C PRO A 587 46.70 -18.61 -10.76
N ASN A 588 45.62 -18.36 -11.53
CA ASN A 588 45.23 -18.86 -12.86
C ASN A 588 44.12 -17.90 -13.36
N LYS A 589 43.88 -17.66 -14.66
CA LYS A 589 44.65 -17.88 -15.89
C LYS A 589 44.08 -16.90 -16.95
N VAL A 590 44.81 -16.60 -18.02
CA VAL A 590 44.26 -15.81 -19.15
C VAL A 590 43.82 -16.77 -20.25
N ASP A 591 42.61 -16.55 -20.75
CA ASP A 591 42.12 -16.96 -22.07
C ASP A 591 41.48 -15.69 -22.68
N ASP A 592 41.71 -15.42 -23.97
CA ASP A 592 41.36 -14.13 -24.60
C ASP A 592 39.91 -14.09 -25.10
N GLU A 593 39.11 -13.12 -24.64
CA GLU A 593 37.87 -12.68 -25.30
C GLU A 593 37.92 -11.16 -25.61
N ASP A 594 37.54 -10.80 -26.84
CA ASP A 594 37.62 -9.44 -27.39
C ASP A 594 36.43 -8.59 -26.91
N ASP A 595 36.54 -8.12 -25.67
CA ASP A 595 35.44 -7.58 -24.90
C ASP A 595 34.98 -6.19 -25.40
N GLY A 596 33.97 -6.19 -26.28
CA GLY A 596 33.35 -5.03 -26.91
C GLY A 596 32.56 -4.10 -25.97
N PHE A 597 33.12 -3.80 -24.80
CA PHE A 597 32.54 -3.00 -23.72
C PHE A 597 32.88 -1.51 -23.83
N GLY A 598 34.02 -1.15 -24.45
CA GLY A 598 34.54 0.22 -24.52
C GLY A 598 33.60 1.25 -25.16
N ALA A 599 32.72 0.82 -26.07
CA ALA A 599 31.78 1.69 -26.81
C ALA A 599 30.80 2.50 -25.94
N TRP A 600 30.69 2.20 -24.64
CA TRP A 600 29.84 2.92 -23.68
C TRP A 600 30.62 3.76 -22.66
N GLY A 601 31.95 3.61 -22.57
CA GLY A 601 32.80 4.38 -21.65
C GLY A 601 33.34 5.68 -22.26
N ASP A 602 33.55 5.68 -23.57
CA ASP A 602 34.35 6.67 -24.33
C ASP A 602 33.58 7.95 -24.71
N ILE A 603 32.85 8.51 -23.74
CA ILE A 603 31.97 9.69 -23.91
C ILE A 603 32.28 10.82 -22.90
N ASN A 604 33.16 10.58 -21.91
CA ASN A 604 33.42 11.50 -20.79
C ASN A 604 34.88 12.01 -20.72
N GLN A 605 35.54 12.25 -21.84
CA GLN A 605 36.87 12.90 -21.89
C GLN A 605 36.86 14.10 -22.84
N ASP A 606 36.44 15.25 -22.32
CA ASP A 606 36.88 16.59 -22.78
C ASP A 606 36.39 17.66 -21.78
N GLU A 607 37.04 17.76 -20.61
CA GLU A 607 37.09 18.99 -19.81
C GLU A 607 38.34 18.99 -18.92
N SER A 608 38.92 20.16 -18.68
CA SER A 608 40.30 20.30 -18.20
C SER A 608 40.47 20.16 -16.68
N GLN A 609 41.65 19.69 -16.27
CA GLN A 609 42.09 19.66 -14.88
C GLN A 609 42.17 21.07 -14.30
N ASP A 610 41.71 21.21 -13.06
CA ASP A 610 42.36 22.08 -12.07
C ASP A 610 42.35 21.38 -10.70
N HIS A 611 43.35 21.69 -9.87
CA HIS A 611 43.63 20.93 -8.65
C HIS A 611 42.84 21.41 -7.43
N GLU A 612 42.34 20.47 -6.63
CA GLU A 612 42.35 20.62 -5.17
C GLU A 612 42.61 19.27 -4.48
N GLN A 613 43.18 19.30 -3.28
CA GLN A 613 43.98 18.19 -2.75
C GLN A 613 43.53 17.78 -1.35
N GLU A 614 43.13 16.52 -1.18
CA GLU A 614 42.73 15.98 0.12
C GLU A 614 43.89 16.01 1.11
N ALA A 615 43.64 16.59 2.29
CA ALA A 615 44.54 16.55 3.44
C ALA A 615 43.72 16.30 4.71
N ALA A 616 43.82 15.09 5.25
CA ALA A 616 43.41 14.79 6.62
C ALA A 616 44.59 15.02 7.56
N ASP A 617 44.39 15.71 8.69
CA ASP A 617 44.51 15.06 10.00
C ASP A 617 44.24 15.96 11.23
N THR A 618 43.78 15.27 12.27
CA THR A 618 43.55 15.58 13.69
C THR A 618 44.24 16.78 14.38
N PHE A 619 43.44 17.60 15.11
CA PHE A 619 43.60 18.03 16.53
C PHE A 619 42.39 18.93 16.90
N PHE A 620 41.89 19.08 18.14
CA PHE A 620 42.50 18.96 19.48
C PHE A 620 41.62 18.17 20.49
N GLU A 621 42.15 17.92 21.68
CA GLU A 621 41.59 17.09 22.77
C GLU A 621 40.43 17.70 23.60
N ALA A 622 39.80 16.86 24.44
CA ALA A 622 38.78 17.23 25.43
C ALA A 622 39.29 17.22 26.87
N ARG A 623 38.70 18.06 27.76
CA ARG A 623 38.26 17.70 29.14
C ARG A 623 37.66 18.88 29.91
N GLY A 624 36.59 18.61 30.66
CA GLY A 624 36.00 19.51 31.65
C GLY A 624 34.79 18.86 32.33
N SER A 625 34.87 18.64 33.65
CA SER A 625 33.88 17.89 34.45
C SER A 625 33.24 18.78 35.54
N PRO A 626 32.10 18.41 36.17
CA PRO A 626 31.02 19.37 36.41
C PRO A 626 30.71 19.70 37.89
N SER A 627 29.93 20.77 38.12
CA SER A 627 29.02 21.05 39.27
C SER A 627 28.44 22.47 39.18
N PRO A 628 27.39 22.85 39.95
CA PRO A 628 26.14 22.13 40.23
C PRO A 628 24.89 23.05 40.05
N ALA A 629 23.67 22.49 40.08
CA ALA A 629 22.42 23.26 40.13
C ALA A 629 21.91 23.46 41.59
N PRO A 630 21.38 24.64 41.97
CA PRO A 630 20.83 24.90 43.31
C PRO A 630 19.37 24.43 43.46
N SER A 631 18.87 24.31 44.70
CA SER A 631 17.56 23.73 45.02
C SER A 631 16.76 24.48 46.09
N ALA A 632 15.44 24.65 45.86
CA ALA A 632 14.38 25.05 46.81
C ALA A 632 14.58 26.42 47.54
N THR A 633 13.62 27.09 48.21
CA THR A 633 12.22 26.88 48.69
C THR A 633 11.66 28.32 49.01
N PRO A 634 10.46 28.59 49.57
CA PRO A 634 9.28 27.77 49.89
C PRO A 634 7.95 28.36 49.33
N ALA A 635 6.79 27.91 49.86
CA ALA A 635 5.45 28.16 49.33
C ALA A 635 4.57 29.13 50.16
N ALA A 636 3.41 29.48 49.58
CA ALA A 636 2.20 29.95 50.27
C ALA A 636 0.96 29.33 49.57
N ALA A 637 -0.17 29.18 50.27
CA ALA A 637 -1.31 28.38 49.80
C ALA A 637 -2.69 29.03 50.03
N TYR A 638 -3.63 28.70 49.14
CA TYR A 638 -5.10 28.79 49.27
C TYR A 638 -5.62 27.72 48.28
N ASP A 639 -6.08 26.54 48.71
CA ASP A 639 -7.29 26.19 49.48
C ASP A 639 -8.52 25.97 48.57
N ASP A 640 -9.34 24.97 48.91
CA ASP A 640 -10.12 24.17 47.95
C ASP A 640 -11.47 24.80 47.54
N GLY A 641 -11.75 24.75 46.23
CA GLY A 641 -12.92 25.33 45.57
C GLY A 641 -13.90 24.33 44.94
N GLY A 642 -13.65 23.01 45.05
CA GLY A 642 -14.62 21.94 44.77
C GLY A 642 -15.27 21.94 43.37
N GLU A 643 -14.59 21.38 42.37
CA GLU A 643 -15.17 21.15 41.04
C GLU A 643 -16.36 20.15 41.08
N PRO A 644 -17.53 20.50 40.53
CA PRO A 644 -18.65 19.57 40.40
C PRO A 644 -18.49 18.66 39.17
N ASP A 645 -18.91 17.40 39.31
CA ASP A 645 -18.62 16.34 38.33
C ASP A 645 -19.45 16.37 37.03
N PHE A 646 -19.01 15.52 36.09
CA PHE A 646 -19.56 15.35 34.74
C PHE A 646 -21.04 14.89 34.70
N ALA A 647 -21.60 14.33 35.78
CA ALA A 647 -22.99 13.90 35.83
C ALA A 647 -23.98 15.08 35.85
N GLY A 648 -23.55 16.27 36.31
CA GLY A 648 -24.36 17.49 36.26
C GLY A 648 -24.72 17.91 34.83
N TRP A 649 -23.82 17.72 33.86
CA TRP A 649 -24.03 18.09 32.46
C TRP A 649 -25.04 17.17 31.75
N LEU A 650 -24.97 15.86 32.01
CA LEU A 650 -25.91 14.87 31.48
C LEU A 650 -27.37 15.10 31.93
N ALA A 651 -27.59 15.69 33.11
CA ALA A 651 -28.93 16.06 33.57
C ALA A 651 -29.54 17.24 32.76
N ALA A 652 -28.70 18.12 32.20
CA ALA A 652 -29.12 19.38 31.61
C ALA A 652 -29.82 19.25 30.25
N GLN A 653 -29.47 18.26 29.42
CA GLN A 653 -30.08 18.09 28.08
C GLN A 653 -31.57 17.64 28.12
N SER A 654 -32.11 17.29 29.29
CA SER A 654 -33.48 16.77 29.44
C SER A 654 -34.61 17.81 29.38
N LYS A 655 -34.32 19.12 29.25
CA LYS A 655 -35.31 20.21 29.44
C LYS A 655 -35.28 21.32 28.38
N ALA A 656 -35.76 21.01 27.17
CA ALA A 656 -36.33 22.02 26.25
C ALA A 656 -37.72 21.56 25.77
N LYS A 657 -38.72 22.46 25.77
CA LYS A 657 -40.13 22.15 25.42
C LYS A 657 -40.82 23.28 24.66
N THR A 658 -41.33 22.98 23.46
CA THR A 658 -42.47 23.68 22.83
C THR A 658 -43.13 22.76 21.80
N LYS A 659 -44.19 22.03 22.18
CA LYS A 659 -45.62 22.39 22.04
C LYS A 659 -46.20 22.30 20.61
N LYS A 660 -47.04 21.28 20.37
CA LYS A 660 -48.38 21.46 19.75
C LYS A 660 -49.35 20.29 20.06
N VAL A 661 -50.40 20.63 20.81
CA VAL A 661 -51.80 20.11 20.81
C VAL A 661 -52.09 18.58 20.83
N LEU A 662 -53.05 18.18 21.69
CA LEU A 662 -53.66 16.85 21.85
C LEU A 662 -55.11 16.84 21.32
N PRO A 663 -55.72 15.67 21.00
CA PRO A 663 -56.69 15.13 21.97
C PRO A 663 -56.81 13.59 22.09
N LYS A 664 -56.75 13.12 23.35
CA LYS A 664 -57.60 12.11 24.05
C LYS A 664 -57.93 10.75 23.39
N GLY A 665 -57.60 9.64 24.08
CA GLY A 665 -58.21 8.31 23.87
C GLY A 665 -57.85 7.22 24.90
N LEU A 666 -58.84 6.74 25.66
CA LEU A 666 -59.00 5.44 26.37
C LEU A 666 -57.84 4.74 27.15
N SER A 667 -57.94 4.86 28.49
CA SER A 667 -57.98 3.77 29.51
C SER A 667 -57.30 2.39 29.32
N LYS A 668 -56.52 1.97 30.34
CA LYS A 668 -56.39 0.56 30.79
C LYS A 668 -57.60 0.16 31.66
N PRO A 669 -57.95 -1.14 31.71
CA PRO A 669 -57.71 -1.98 32.90
C PRO A 669 -56.95 -3.28 32.52
N GLY A 670 -56.62 -4.24 33.39
CA GLY A 670 -56.77 -4.37 34.85
C GLY A 670 -56.12 -5.69 35.32
N SER A 671 -55.86 -5.85 36.62
CA SER A 671 -55.21 -7.05 37.19
C SER A 671 -56.20 -8.12 37.64
N THR A 672 -55.77 -9.38 37.69
CA THR A 672 -56.47 -10.46 38.45
C THR A 672 -55.49 -11.37 39.19
N THR A 673 -55.76 -11.52 40.48
CA THR A 673 -55.31 -12.54 41.45
C THR A 673 -56.14 -13.84 41.28
N SER A 674 -55.92 -14.98 41.96
CA SER A 674 -54.82 -15.65 42.68
C SER A 674 -55.32 -17.05 43.10
N ALA A 675 -54.45 -18.04 43.40
CA ALA A 675 -54.84 -19.29 44.08
C ALA A 675 -53.64 -19.98 44.76
N THR A 676 -53.89 -20.76 45.83
CA THR A 676 -52.86 -21.21 46.79
C THR A 676 -53.13 -22.60 47.38
N THR A 677 -52.13 -23.51 47.42
CA THR A 677 -51.98 -24.69 48.34
C THR A 677 -50.73 -25.50 47.94
N LYS A 678 -50.07 -26.34 48.77
CA LYS A 678 -49.62 -26.30 50.19
C LYS A 678 -48.71 -27.55 50.43
N LEU A 679 -47.81 -27.52 51.43
CA LEU A 679 -46.94 -28.68 51.81
C LEU A 679 -47.69 -29.76 52.63
N PRO A 680 -47.16 -31.00 52.72
CA PRO A 680 -46.30 -31.43 53.86
C PRO A 680 -45.02 -32.18 53.40
N THR A 681 -43.79 -31.97 53.90
CA THR A 681 -43.14 -32.09 55.25
C THR A 681 -42.74 -33.49 55.75
N THR A 682 -41.45 -33.59 56.12
CA THR A 682 -40.80 -34.35 57.23
C THR A 682 -40.44 -35.86 57.18
N GLN A 683 -39.11 -36.10 57.24
CA GLN A 683 -38.36 -36.92 58.23
C GLN A 683 -38.03 -38.43 58.06
N SER A 684 -36.74 -38.72 58.27
CA SER A 684 -36.15 -39.74 59.19
C SER A 684 -35.44 -41.01 58.64
N SER A 685 -34.13 -41.09 58.95
CA SER A 685 -33.36 -42.31 59.30
C SER A 685 -33.09 -43.42 58.23
N ALA A 686 -32.23 -44.43 58.47
CA ALA A 686 -30.83 -44.43 58.96
C ALA A 686 -30.18 -45.84 58.79
N LYS A 687 -28.84 -45.90 58.73
CA LYS A 687 -27.96 -47.05 59.07
C LYS A 687 -28.01 -48.38 58.25
N SER A 688 -26.99 -48.52 57.40
CA SER A 688 -26.01 -49.64 57.34
C SER A 688 -26.43 -51.13 57.32
N SER A 689 -25.92 -51.86 56.32
CA SER A 689 -25.20 -53.14 56.56
C SER A 689 -24.16 -53.43 55.47
N GLN A 690 -23.04 -54.02 55.87
CA GLN A 690 -22.08 -54.81 55.07
C GLN A 690 -21.99 -56.21 55.73
N PRO A 691 -21.20 -57.20 55.25
CA PRO A 691 -20.35 -57.29 54.05
C PRO A 691 -20.65 -58.55 53.20
N ILE A 692 -19.80 -58.88 52.22
CA ILE A 692 -19.25 -60.24 52.00
C ILE A 692 -17.96 -60.12 51.16
N VAL A 693 -16.99 -61.03 51.40
CA VAL A 693 -15.65 -61.00 50.76
C VAL A 693 -15.30 -62.37 50.21
N SER A 694 -14.97 -62.44 48.91
CA SER A 694 -14.07 -63.45 48.32
C SER A 694 -13.62 -62.98 46.91
N GLY A 695 -12.40 -63.22 46.42
CA GLY A 695 -11.20 -63.70 47.11
C GLY A 695 -10.46 -64.85 46.41
N SER A 696 -9.62 -64.56 45.41
CA SER A 696 -8.47 -65.41 45.04
C SER A 696 -7.48 -64.69 44.12
N ASN A 697 -6.24 -65.17 44.06
CA ASN A 697 -5.11 -64.58 43.34
C ASN A 697 -4.23 -65.71 42.74
N ARG A 698 -3.81 -65.63 41.45
CA ARG A 698 -2.79 -66.50 40.80
C ARG A 698 -2.47 -65.98 39.37
N THR A 699 -1.35 -65.29 39.10
CA THR A 699 0.05 -65.75 38.81
C THR A 699 0.39 -66.17 37.36
N ALA A 700 1.19 -65.30 36.70
CA ALA A 700 2.45 -65.59 35.96
C ALA A 700 2.53 -66.38 34.61
N LYS A 701 2.92 -65.61 33.56
CA LYS A 701 4.05 -65.82 32.60
C LYS A 701 4.15 -67.02 31.60
N THR A 702 4.05 -66.65 30.31
CA THR A 702 4.95 -66.96 29.13
C THR A 702 5.16 -68.38 28.54
N ARG A 703 4.88 -68.52 27.22
CA ARG A 703 5.62 -69.23 26.11
C ARG A 703 4.70 -69.32 24.84
N LYS A 704 5.12 -69.53 23.58
CA LYS A 704 6.35 -69.18 22.79
C LYS A 704 6.05 -69.39 21.27
N ILE A 705 6.55 -68.50 20.39
CA ILE A 705 6.97 -68.61 18.95
C ILE A 705 6.45 -69.77 18.05
N VAL A 706 6.01 -69.49 16.79
CA VAL A 706 6.42 -70.13 15.50
C VAL A 706 5.70 -69.53 14.26
N GLN A 707 6.34 -69.50 13.08
CA GLN A 707 5.78 -69.15 11.75
C GLN A 707 5.38 -70.40 10.93
N PRO A 708 4.57 -70.28 9.86
CA PRO A 708 5.09 -70.58 8.51
C PRO A 708 4.55 -69.66 7.39
N ALA A 709 4.86 -69.97 6.11
CA ALA A 709 4.68 -69.04 4.97
C ALA A 709 4.24 -69.70 3.63
N LYS A 710 3.77 -68.83 2.70
CA LYS A 710 3.73 -68.90 1.21
C LYS A 710 3.57 -70.26 0.47
N LYS A 711 2.48 -70.38 -0.35
CA LYS A 711 2.41 -70.74 -1.80
C LYS A 711 0.90 -70.83 -2.22
N ALA A 712 0.36 -70.43 -3.37
CA ALA A 712 0.81 -70.14 -4.77
C ALA A 712 0.62 -71.29 -5.79
N VAL A 713 0.47 -70.94 -7.10
CA VAL A 713 0.28 -71.79 -8.32
C VAL A 713 -1.16 -72.24 -8.60
N GLN A 714 -1.75 -72.26 -9.83
CA GLN A 714 -1.69 -71.56 -11.16
C GLN A 714 -3.12 -71.78 -11.82
N THR A 715 -3.56 -71.58 -13.07
CA THR A 715 -3.13 -71.36 -14.50
C THR A 715 -4.30 -70.60 -15.23
N LYS A 716 -4.40 -70.21 -16.53
CA LYS A 716 -3.59 -70.10 -17.78
C LYS A 716 -4.29 -69.02 -18.70
N PRO A 717 -3.72 -68.56 -19.85
CA PRO A 717 -4.12 -67.27 -20.46
C PRO A 717 -4.77 -67.25 -21.87
N LYS A 718 -5.33 -66.08 -22.21
CA LYS A 718 -5.40 -65.39 -23.53
C LYS A 718 -5.83 -63.92 -23.29
N ALA A 719 -5.59 -62.90 -24.12
CA ALA A 719 -4.44 -62.49 -24.94
C ALA A 719 -4.82 -61.18 -25.68
N GLU A 720 -4.21 -60.04 -25.30
CA GLU A 720 -4.02 -58.79 -26.10
C GLU A 720 -5.25 -58.05 -26.70
N PRO A 721 -5.17 -56.74 -27.06
CA PRO A 721 -4.06 -56.05 -27.73
C PRO A 721 -3.38 -54.88 -26.98
N ALA A 722 -2.16 -54.58 -27.44
CA ALA A 722 -1.43 -53.31 -27.49
C ALA A 722 -1.31 -52.42 -26.23
N ALA A 723 -0.06 -52.04 -25.96
CA ALA A 723 0.29 -50.88 -25.13
C ALA A 723 0.90 -49.78 -26.02
N GLU A 724 0.82 -48.54 -25.57
CA GLU A 724 1.68 -47.43 -25.98
C GLU A 724 2.30 -46.85 -24.70
N ASP A 725 3.55 -46.37 -24.76
CA ASP A 725 4.39 -46.13 -23.59
C ASP A 725 4.18 -44.74 -22.94
N ASP A 726 4.42 -44.66 -21.63
CA ASP A 726 4.52 -43.40 -20.88
C ASP A 726 5.83 -42.66 -21.23
N ASP A 727 5.82 -41.81 -22.26
CA ASP A 727 6.91 -40.89 -22.62
C ASP A 727 6.57 -39.41 -22.31
N TRP A 728 7.59 -38.56 -22.22
CA TRP A 728 7.49 -37.16 -21.76
C TRP A 728 6.85 -36.23 -22.80
N GLY A 729 5.51 -36.12 -22.77
CA GLY A 729 4.75 -35.16 -23.59
C GLY A 729 4.79 -33.73 -23.07
N GLU A 730 5.20 -32.78 -23.93
CA GLU A 730 5.21 -31.34 -23.63
C GLU A 730 3.80 -30.74 -23.51
N ALA A 731 3.52 -30.06 -22.39
CA ALA A 731 2.31 -29.25 -22.23
C ALA A 731 2.49 -27.86 -22.85
N THR A 732 2.17 -27.74 -24.15
CA THR A 732 2.34 -26.53 -24.97
C THR A 732 1.67 -25.27 -24.39
N GLY A 733 2.42 -24.17 -24.29
CA GLY A 733 2.01 -22.90 -23.66
C GLY A 733 1.04 -22.01 -24.44
N ASP A 734 -0.03 -22.58 -25.02
CA ASP A 734 -0.91 -21.89 -25.98
C ASP A 734 -2.10 -21.12 -25.33
N SER A 735 -2.36 -21.36 -24.04
CA SER A 735 -3.46 -20.72 -23.28
C SER A 735 -3.14 -19.27 -22.85
N ALA A 736 -1.87 -18.91 -22.71
CA ALA A 736 -1.45 -17.57 -22.28
C ALA A 736 -1.59 -16.50 -23.38
N TRP A 737 -1.32 -16.86 -24.63
CA TRP A 737 -1.29 -15.91 -25.76
C TRP A 737 -2.67 -15.40 -26.17
N THR A 738 -3.70 -16.23 -26.03
CA THR A 738 -5.09 -15.85 -26.36
C THR A 738 -5.57 -14.65 -25.53
N PHE A 739 -5.21 -14.58 -24.24
CA PHE A 739 -5.62 -13.49 -23.36
C PHE A 739 -4.98 -12.14 -23.72
N VAL A 740 -3.73 -12.15 -24.21
CA VAL A 740 -3.01 -10.95 -24.65
C VAL A 740 -3.57 -10.43 -25.99
N LEU A 741 -3.88 -11.34 -26.92
CA LEU A 741 -4.36 -10.97 -28.26
C LEU A 741 -5.80 -10.41 -28.26
N VAL A 742 -6.69 -10.92 -27.41
CA VAL A 742 -8.08 -10.42 -27.32
C VAL A 742 -8.13 -8.94 -26.87
N PHE A 743 -7.31 -8.56 -25.87
CA PHE A 743 -7.20 -7.15 -25.46
C PHE A 743 -6.50 -6.27 -26.50
N SER A 744 -5.55 -6.82 -27.27
CA SER A 744 -4.89 -6.08 -28.35
C SER A 744 -5.82 -5.80 -29.54
N HIS A 745 -6.68 -6.76 -29.90
CA HIS A 745 -7.58 -6.61 -31.06
C HIS A 745 -8.69 -5.59 -30.80
N ALA A 746 -9.25 -5.54 -29.58
CA ALA A 746 -10.23 -4.54 -29.18
C ALA A 746 -9.69 -3.09 -29.22
N ALA A 747 -8.38 -2.91 -28.99
CA ALA A 747 -7.73 -1.61 -29.07
C ALA A 747 -7.44 -1.14 -30.52
N LYS A 748 -7.37 -2.06 -31.49
CA LYS A 748 -6.92 -1.75 -32.86
C LYS A 748 -8.04 -1.18 -33.75
N ASN A 749 -9.25 -1.74 -33.66
CA ASN A 749 -10.42 -1.29 -34.45
C ASN A 749 -10.94 0.12 -34.07
N SER A 750 -10.30 0.82 -33.13
CA SER A 750 -10.59 2.22 -32.76
C SER A 750 -9.53 3.22 -33.27
N PHE A 751 -8.60 2.80 -34.14
CA PHE A 751 -7.47 3.62 -34.60
C PHE A 751 -7.32 3.73 -36.13
N ASP A 752 -7.83 2.75 -36.90
CA ASP A 752 -7.56 2.65 -38.34
C ASP A 752 -8.42 3.58 -39.24
N GLU A 753 -9.35 4.37 -38.68
CA GLU A 753 -10.20 5.31 -39.46
C GLU A 753 -9.58 6.73 -39.63
N VAL A 754 -8.34 6.94 -39.16
CA VAL A 754 -7.73 8.29 -39.03
C VAL A 754 -6.56 8.57 -39.99
N ILE A 755 -5.93 7.55 -40.59
CA ILE A 755 -4.70 7.73 -41.38
C ILE A 755 -4.91 7.39 -42.87
N ALA A 756 -5.24 8.41 -43.66
CA ALA A 756 -5.34 8.34 -45.13
C ALA A 756 -4.58 9.47 -45.86
N GLY A 757 -3.47 9.95 -45.27
CA GLY A 757 -2.45 10.83 -45.89
C GLY A 757 -2.84 12.30 -46.14
N PRO A 758 -1.94 13.13 -46.69
CA PRO A 758 -0.51 12.91 -46.98
C PRO A 758 0.45 13.78 -46.11
N ASP A 759 1.75 13.81 -46.46
CA ASP A 759 2.87 14.27 -45.62
C ASP A 759 2.95 15.78 -45.24
N PRO A 760 3.48 16.13 -44.05
CA PRO A 760 3.57 17.51 -43.55
C PRO A 760 5.01 18.10 -43.52
N GLU A 761 5.62 18.40 -44.67
CA GLU A 761 6.89 19.19 -44.67
C GLU A 761 7.03 20.25 -45.77
N ALA A 762 6.07 20.34 -46.71
CA ALA A 762 6.11 21.27 -47.84
C ALA A 762 5.35 22.60 -47.63
N GLN A 763 5.17 23.07 -46.39
CA GLN A 763 4.40 24.31 -46.13
C GLN A 763 4.80 25.16 -44.92
N PHE A 764 6.10 25.23 -44.57
CA PHE A 764 6.64 26.16 -43.57
C PHE A 764 6.67 27.64 -44.04
N CYS A 765 5.57 28.12 -44.63
CA CYS A 765 5.27 29.52 -44.91
C CYS A 765 3.76 29.71 -45.16
N GLY A 766 2.90 29.29 -44.22
CA GLY A 766 1.44 29.29 -44.42
C GLY A 766 0.58 29.07 -43.17
N ASP A 767 0.35 30.15 -42.41
CA ASP A 767 -0.70 30.36 -41.39
C ASP A 767 -0.74 29.41 -40.15
N ALA A 768 -0.98 30.00 -38.97
CA ALA A 768 -0.93 29.32 -37.68
C ALA A 768 -2.28 29.35 -36.97
N SER A 769 -3.22 28.48 -37.38
CA SER A 769 -4.51 28.35 -36.68
C SER A 769 -5.18 26.96 -36.74
N LYS A 770 -5.07 26.21 -35.62
CA LYS A 770 -6.15 25.43 -34.93
C LYS A 770 -5.57 24.41 -33.95
N GLU A 771 -5.47 24.80 -32.69
CA GLU A 771 -5.18 23.88 -31.59
C GLU A 771 -6.39 22.99 -31.25
N ASN A 772 -6.15 21.84 -30.60
CA ASN A 772 -7.19 20.92 -30.15
C ASN A 772 -7.80 21.39 -28.81
N ARG A 773 -8.82 22.25 -28.89
CA ARG A 773 -9.43 22.95 -27.74
C ARG A 773 -10.42 22.05 -26.97
N PRO A 774 -10.11 21.59 -25.74
CA PRO A 774 -10.83 20.49 -25.09
C PRO A 774 -12.21 20.88 -24.50
N LEU A 775 -12.53 22.18 -24.43
CA LEU A 775 -13.79 22.74 -23.94
C LEU A 775 -14.54 23.53 -25.04
N GLU A 776 -14.22 23.31 -26.32
CA GLU A 776 -14.85 24.02 -27.44
C GLU A 776 -16.39 23.95 -27.38
N GLY A 777 -17.05 25.11 -27.42
CA GLY A 777 -18.50 25.24 -27.37
C GLY A 777 -19.15 24.92 -26.01
N LYS A 778 -18.36 24.74 -24.93
CA LYS A 778 -18.89 24.47 -23.58
C LYS A 778 -19.28 25.76 -22.86
N VAL A 779 -20.46 25.77 -22.21
CA VAL A 779 -20.95 26.95 -21.48
C VAL A 779 -20.57 26.87 -20.01
N GLY A 780 -19.86 27.89 -19.52
CA GLY A 780 -19.40 28.01 -18.14
C GLY A 780 -19.88 29.27 -17.42
N ILE A 781 -20.09 29.17 -16.10
CA ILE A 781 -20.38 30.31 -15.22
C ILE A 781 -19.26 30.41 -14.17
N VAL A 782 -18.67 31.59 -14.00
CA VAL A 782 -17.61 31.85 -13.01
C VAL A 782 -18.05 32.95 -12.05
N THR A 783 -18.23 32.61 -10.77
CA THR A 783 -18.57 33.61 -9.75
C THR A 783 -17.33 34.33 -9.21
N GLY A 784 -17.41 35.65 -9.05
CA GLY A 784 -16.24 36.46 -8.68
C GLY A 784 -15.22 36.60 -9.81
N GLY A 785 -15.66 36.56 -11.07
CA GLY A 785 -14.79 36.53 -12.26
C GLY A 785 -14.08 37.85 -12.60
N SER A 786 -14.19 38.89 -11.76
CA SER A 786 -13.70 40.25 -12.07
C SER A 786 -12.23 40.52 -11.73
N ARG A 787 -11.60 39.67 -10.90
CA ARG A 787 -10.18 39.78 -10.52
C ARG A 787 -9.63 38.45 -9.97
N GLY A 788 -8.31 38.38 -9.79
CA GLY A 788 -7.64 37.30 -9.07
C GLY A 788 -7.86 35.90 -9.68
N ILE A 789 -8.07 34.90 -8.83
CA ILE A 789 -8.32 33.50 -9.24
C ILE A 789 -9.50 33.41 -10.21
N GLY A 790 -10.58 34.17 -10.00
CA GLY A 790 -11.77 34.14 -10.86
C GLY A 790 -11.50 34.61 -12.29
N ALA A 791 -10.68 35.65 -12.45
CA ALA A 791 -10.26 36.14 -13.77
C ALA A 791 -9.31 35.15 -14.46
N ALA A 792 -8.29 34.66 -13.74
CA ALA A 792 -7.36 33.66 -14.29
C ALA A 792 -8.06 32.35 -14.69
N VAL A 793 -9.07 31.90 -13.93
CA VAL A 793 -9.92 30.75 -14.30
C VAL A 793 -10.72 31.04 -15.57
N ALA A 794 -11.24 32.26 -15.75
CA ALA A 794 -11.96 32.62 -16.97
C ALA A 794 -11.04 32.53 -18.21
N GLU A 795 -9.86 33.12 -18.17
CA GLU A 795 -8.86 33.03 -19.24
C GLU A 795 -8.42 31.57 -19.50
N ASN A 796 -8.20 30.80 -18.43
CA ASN A 796 -7.77 29.39 -18.51
C ASN A 796 -8.84 28.45 -19.09
N LEU A 797 -10.13 28.77 -18.93
CA LEU A 797 -11.25 28.03 -19.54
C LEU A 797 -11.55 28.51 -20.98
N ALA A 798 -11.44 29.81 -21.23
CA ALA A 798 -11.70 30.40 -22.55
C ALA A 798 -10.64 30.03 -23.60
N SER A 799 -9.35 30.03 -23.22
CA SER A 799 -8.27 29.49 -24.06
C SER A 799 -8.59 28.07 -24.54
N LYS A 800 -9.12 27.22 -23.64
CA LYS A 800 -9.58 25.85 -23.92
C LYS A 800 -10.88 25.73 -24.73
N GLY A 801 -11.55 26.83 -25.07
CA GLY A 801 -12.75 26.86 -25.92
C GLY A 801 -14.08 27.15 -25.22
N ALA A 802 -14.09 27.32 -23.89
CA ALA A 802 -15.32 27.56 -23.15
C ALA A 802 -15.90 28.96 -23.40
N HIS A 803 -17.22 29.05 -23.57
CA HIS A 803 -18.00 30.29 -23.54
C HIS A 803 -18.41 30.60 -22.10
N LEU A 804 -18.31 31.86 -21.65
CA LEU A 804 -18.33 32.21 -20.23
C LEU A 804 -19.29 33.33 -19.83
N LEU A 805 -19.95 33.15 -18.69
CA LEU A 805 -20.60 34.21 -17.93
C LEU A 805 -19.75 34.56 -16.69
N LEU A 806 -19.21 35.77 -16.64
CA LEU A 806 -18.43 36.27 -15.51
C LEU A 806 -19.33 37.05 -14.57
N VAL A 807 -19.57 36.51 -13.38
CA VAL A 807 -20.46 37.11 -12.37
C VAL A 807 -19.66 37.94 -11.38
N TYR A 808 -20.07 39.18 -11.15
CA TYR A 808 -19.41 40.14 -10.26
C TYR A 808 -20.42 40.91 -9.40
N THR A 809 -20.00 41.45 -8.26
CA THR A 809 -20.92 42.05 -7.27
C THR A 809 -21.06 43.57 -7.41
N SER A 810 -19.95 44.31 -7.36
CA SER A 810 -19.96 45.78 -7.27
C SER A 810 -19.95 46.49 -8.62
N SER A 811 -20.60 47.66 -8.69
CA SER A 811 -20.56 48.52 -9.89
C SER A 811 -19.15 49.08 -10.17
N SER A 812 -18.28 49.13 -9.14
CA SER A 812 -16.85 49.42 -9.31
C SER A 812 -16.07 48.31 -10.03
N SER A 813 -16.62 47.09 -10.10
CA SER A 813 -16.05 45.98 -10.88
C SER A 813 -16.55 45.95 -12.33
N THR A 814 -17.58 46.72 -12.69
CA THR A 814 -18.23 46.67 -14.02
C THR A 814 -17.24 46.88 -15.15
N THR A 815 -16.49 47.99 -15.16
CA THR A 815 -15.56 48.33 -16.25
C THR A 815 -14.52 47.23 -16.45
N ARG A 816 -13.81 46.84 -15.38
CA ARG A 816 -12.78 45.78 -15.42
C ARG A 816 -13.33 44.44 -15.92
N THR A 817 -14.56 44.08 -15.54
CA THR A 817 -15.16 42.81 -15.98
C THR A 817 -15.60 42.85 -17.44
N LEU A 818 -16.05 44.00 -17.94
CA LEU A 818 -16.35 44.21 -19.36
C LEU A 818 -15.07 44.20 -20.21
N GLU A 819 -14.00 44.88 -19.77
CA GLU A 819 -12.67 44.88 -20.40
C GLU A 819 -12.06 43.47 -20.46
N LEU A 820 -12.20 42.69 -19.39
CA LEU A 820 -11.79 41.28 -19.36
C LEU A 820 -12.63 40.44 -20.35
N CYS A 821 -13.94 40.68 -20.46
CA CYS A 821 -14.77 39.99 -21.44
C CYS A 821 -14.39 40.34 -22.89
N GLU A 822 -14.06 41.60 -23.20
CA GLU A 822 -13.52 41.98 -24.52
C GLU A 822 -12.20 41.27 -24.80
N THR A 823 -11.25 41.32 -23.85
CA THR A 823 -9.94 40.65 -23.97
C THR A 823 -10.09 39.15 -24.22
N ILE A 824 -10.95 38.46 -23.45
CA ILE A 824 -11.22 37.02 -23.61
C ILE A 824 -11.85 36.72 -24.98
N ARG A 825 -12.81 37.54 -25.44
CA ARG A 825 -13.43 37.35 -26.78
C ARG A 825 -12.41 37.56 -27.90
N ALA A 826 -11.58 38.59 -27.81
CA ALA A 826 -10.56 38.91 -28.81
C ALA A 826 -9.43 37.86 -28.86
N ALA A 827 -8.92 37.43 -27.69
CA ALA A 827 -7.78 36.50 -27.61
C ALA A 827 -8.16 35.05 -27.94
N HIS A 828 -9.41 34.64 -27.76
CA HIS A 828 -9.81 33.23 -27.81
C HIS A 828 -11.01 32.93 -28.72
N SER A 829 -11.62 33.93 -29.38
CA SER A 829 -12.78 33.72 -30.28
C SER A 829 -13.96 32.96 -29.65
N VAL A 830 -14.10 33.02 -28.32
CA VAL A 830 -15.26 32.49 -27.59
C VAL A 830 -16.31 33.58 -27.37
N GLN A 831 -17.48 33.21 -26.85
CA GLN A 831 -18.40 34.19 -26.27
C GLN A 831 -18.07 34.41 -24.78
N CYS A 832 -17.96 35.67 -24.34
CA CYS A 832 -17.78 36.03 -22.94
C CYS A 832 -18.60 37.26 -22.58
N PHE A 833 -19.39 37.17 -21.51
CA PHE A 833 -20.32 38.20 -21.05
C PHE A 833 -20.19 38.43 -19.54
N ALA A 834 -20.42 39.65 -19.08
CA ALA A 834 -20.35 40.04 -17.67
C ALA A 834 -21.76 40.27 -17.10
N GLN A 835 -22.06 39.68 -15.93
CA GLN A 835 -23.34 39.87 -15.23
C GLN A 835 -23.10 40.40 -13.81
N GLN A 836 -23.73 41.53 -13.48
CA GLN A 836 -23.74 42.02 -12.10
C GLN A 836 -24.80 41.26 -11.27
N ALA A 837 -24.37 40.64 -10.19
CA ALA A 837 -25.23 39.98 -9.20
C ALA A 837 -24.50 39.94 -7.85
N ASP A 838 -25.08 40.56 -6.82
CA ASP A 838 -24.53 40.48 -5.47
C ASP A 838 -25.01 39.21 -4.77
N LEU A 839 -24.08 38.29 -4.46
CA LEU A 839 -24.39 37.03 -3.77
C LEU A 839 -24.82 37.23 -2.30
N CYS A 840 -24.85 38.47 -1.79
CA CYS A 840 -25.58 38.79 -0.57
C CYS A 840 -27.11 38.73 -0.78
N ASP A 841 -27.63 39.11 -1.96
CA ASP A 841 -29.05 39.08 -2.33
C ASP A 841 -29.37 37.88 -3.24
N LEU A 842 -29.56 36.73 -2.58
CA LEU A 842 -29.47 35.41 -3.20
C LEU A 842 -30.55 35.11 -4.25
N GLU A 843 -31.80 35.55 -4.02
CA GLU A 843 -32.92 35.25 -4.93
C GLU A 843 -32.81 36.04 -6.23
N ASP A 844 -32.53 37.35 -6.12
CA ASP A 844 -32.28 38.23 -7.24
C ASP A 844 -31.01 37.81 -8.01
N ALA A 845 -29.92 37.50 -7.30
CA ALA A 845 -28.66 37.09 -7.90
C ALA A 845 -28.79 35.79 -8.73
N VAL A 846 -29.35 34.72 -8.15
CA VAL A 846 -29.54 33.44 -8.87
C VAL A 846 -30.48 33.61 -10.07
N SER A 847 -31.52 34.43 -9.93
CA SER A 847 -32.43 34.78 -11.03
C SER A 847 -31.74 35.53 -12.17
N LYS A 848 -30.91 36.54 -11.85
CA LYS A 848 -30.11 37.31 -12.82
C LYS A 848 -29.06 36.46 -13.53
N ILE A 849 -28.36 35.59 -12.80
CA ILE A 849 -27.32 34.72 -13.38
C ILE A 849 -27.96 33.74 -14.38
N LEU A 850 -29.09 33.10 -14.04
CA LEU A 850 -29.77 32.19 -14.96
C LEU A 850 -30.48 32.87 -16.12
N SER A 851 -31.04 34.07 -15.93
CA SER A 851 -31.68 34.81 -17.03
C SER A 851 -30.67 35.30 -18.04
N ALA A 852 -29.53 35.86 -17.59
CA ALA A 852 -28.41 36.24 -18.45
C ALA A 852 -27.82 35.03 -19.19
N ALA A 853 -27.53 33.92 -18.49
CA ALA A 853 -27.01 32.71 -19.14
C ALA A 853 -27.94 32.20 -20.26
N LYS A 854 -29.26 32.17 -20.02
CA LYS A 854 -30.25 31.81 -21.04
C LYS A 854 -30.30 32.80 -22.21
N GLN A 855 -30.29 34.10 -21.92
CA GLN A 855 -30.33 35.16 -22.92
C GLN A 855 -29.11 35.09 -23.87
N HIS A 856 -27.93 34.75 -23.34
CA HIS A 856 -26.69 34.74 -24.10
C HIS A 856 -26.38 33.40 -24.79
N PHE A 857 -26.73 32.25 -24.20
CA PHE A 857 -26.28 30.93 -24.66
C PHE A 857 -27.39 29.97 -25.12
N THR A 858 -28.64 30.42 -25.26
CA THR A 858 -29.67 29.60 -25.94
C THR A 858 -29.45 29.66 -27.46
N ALA A 859 -29.05 28.55 -28.08
CA ALA A 859 -28.73 28.52 -29.50
C ALA A 859 -29.97 28.76 -30.38
N GLN A 860 -29.89 29.74 -31.28
CA GLN A 860 -31.02 30.20 -32.10
C GLN A 860 -31.66 29.07 -32.90
N GLY A 861 -33.00 29.02 -32.91
CA GLY A 861 -33.77 27.94 -33.56
C GLY A 861 -33.86 26.64 -32.75
N THR A 862 -33.12 26.49 -31.64
CA THR A 862 -33.24 25.36 -30.72
C THR A 862 -33.90 25.78 -29.41
N ASN A 863 -34.65 24.87 -28.79
CA ASN A 863 -35.21 25.09 -27.45
C ASN A 863 -34.29 24.47 -26.36
N HIS A 864 -32.98 24.38 -26.63
CA HIS A 864 -32.01 23.67 -25.82
C HIS A 864 -31.01 24.64 -25.18
N PHE A 865 -31.05 24.74 -23.86
CA PHE A 865 -30.12 25.52 -23.04
C PHE A 865 -29.45 24.60 -22.02
N GLN A 866 -28.13 24.66 -21.95
CA GLN A 866 -27.28 23.81 -21.11
C GLN A 866 -26.20 24.66 -20.43
N ILE A 867 -25.81 24.25 -19.23
CA ILE A 867 -24.64 24.76 -18.52
C ILE A 867 -23.72 23.56 -18.28
N ASP A 868 -22.52 23.59 -18.84
CA ASP A 868 -21.55 22.50 -18.70
C ASP A 868 -20.65 22.69 -17.47
N ILE A 869 -20.30 23.94 -17.13
CA ILE A 869 -19.32 24.27 -16.09
C ILE A 869 -19.89 25.29 -15.10
N LEU A 870 -19.74 25.05 -13.80
CA LEU A 870 -19.99 26.02 -12.73
C LEU A 870 -18.77 26.13 -11.81
N ILE A 871 -18.18 27.32 -11.75
CA ILE A 871 -17.08 27.64 -10.84
C ILE A 871 -17.62 28.53 -9.72
N ASN A 872 -17.79 27.95 -8.52
CA ASN A 872 -18.13 28.67 -7.30
C ASN A 872 -16.85 29.24 -6.68
N ASN A 873 -16.34 30.32 -7.27
CA ASN A 873 -15.11 31.01 -6.87
C ASN A 873 -15.35 32.23 -5.95
N ALA A 874 -16.52 32.87 -6.05
CA ALA A 874 -16.83 34.03 -5.21
C ALA A 874 -16.77 33.69 -3.72
N GLY A 875 -16.18 34.60 -2.95
CA GLY A 875 -16.14 34.51 -1.50
C GLY A 875 -15.62 35.78 -0.86
N ILE A 876 -15.91 35.94 0.42
CA ILE A 876 -15.39 37.00 1.29
C ILE A 876 -14.71 36.39 2.51
N SER A 877 -13.69 37.07 3.02
CA SER A 877 -13.08 36.77 4.33
C SER A 877 -13.09 38.05 5.14
N GLU A 878 -13.52 37.95 6.39
CA GLU A 878 -13.29 39.00 7.39
C GLU A 878 -12.64 38.33 8.59
N ASN A 879 -11.37 38.69 8.83
CA ASN A 879 -10.58 38.15 9.94
C ASN A 879 -10.87 38.98 11.20
N ARG A 880 -11.26 38.33 12.29
CA ARG A 880 -11.51 38.95 13.60
C ARG A 880 -11.28 37.91 14.70
N LEU A 881 -10.64 38.27 15.81
CA LEU A 881 -10.54 37.36 16.96
C LEU A 881 -11.91 37.16 17.62
N LEU A 882 -12.09 36.06 18.35
CA LEU A 882 -13.39 35.73 19.00
C LEU A 882 -13.87 36.86 19.92
N ASN A 883 -12.94 37.50 20.62
CA ASN A 883 -13.12 38.73 21.40
C ASN A 883 -12.02 39.72 20.97
N ASP A 884 -12.18 40.38 19.84
CA ASP A 884 -11.19 41.34 19.32
C ASP A 884 -11.18 42.62 20.16
N THR A 885 -9.99 43.08 20.54
CA THR A 885 -9.81 44.22 21.45
C THR A 885 -10.11 45.58 20.82
N GLU A 886 -10.07 45.68 19.48
CA GLU A 886 -10.36 46.92 18.75
C GLU A 886 -11.75 46.87 18.10
N ARG A 887 -12.12 45.70 17.56
CA ARG A 887 -13.32 45.51 16.73
C ARG A 887 -14.49 44.84 17.47
N GLY A 888 -14.28 44.43 18.73
CA GLY A 888 -15.26 43.70 19.52
C GLY A 888 -15.38 42.22 19.14
N PRO A 889 -16.29 41.47 19.77
CA PRO A 889 -16.52 40.08 19.42
C PRO A 889 -17.03 39.90 17.98
N ILE A 890 -17.02 38.67 17.50
CA ILE A 890 -17.68 38.31 16.24
C ILE A 890 -19.20 38.41 16.43
N ASP A 891 -19.83 39.27 15.65
CA ASP A 891 -21.28 39.50 15.64
C ASP A 891 -22.02 38.58 14.65
N ALA A 892 -23.35 38.54 14.76
CA ALA A 892 -24.20 37.69 13.93
C ALA A 892 -24.24 38.15 12.46
N ASP A 893 -24.18 39.45 12.19
CA ASP A 893 -24.24 40.00 10.83
C ASP A 893 -22.97 39.63 10.04
N MET A 894 -21.80 39.67 10.68
CA MET A 894 -20.52 39.19 10.15
C MET A 894 -20.56 37.69 9.83
N PHE A 895 -21.16 36.88 10.72
CA PHE A 895 -21.34 35.44 10.48
C PHE A 895 -22.28 35.17 9.30
N ASP A 896 -23.48 35.74 9.32
CA ASP A 896 -24.51 35.53 8.31
C ASP A 896 -24.06 36.02 6.93
N LYS A 897 -23.37 37.17 6.86
CA LYS A 897 -22.82 37.70 5.61
C LYS A 897 -21.79 36.74 4.99
N GLN A 898 -20.86 36.21 5.79
CA GLN A 898 -19.88 35.23 5.30
C GLN A 898 -20.54 33.91 4.90
N TYR A 899 -21.49 33.38 5.68
CA TYR A 899 -22.19 32.14 5.33
C TYR A 899 -23.12 32.29 4.11
N ARG A 900 -23.80 33.44 3.94
CA ARG A 900 -24.61 33.74 2.74
C ARG A 900 -23.78 33.66 1.47
N VAL A 901 -22.65 34.38 1.42
CA VAL A 901 -21.80 34.44 0.23
C VAL A 901 -20.99 33.16 0.01
N ASN A 902 -20.36 32.60 1.05
CA ASN A 902 -19.40 31.50 0.89
C ASN A 902 -20.03 30.10 0.87
N VAL A 903 -21.27 29.94 1.34
CA VAL A 903 -21.91 28.62 1.55
C VAL A 903 -23.30 28.55 0.92
N LEU A 904 -24.18 29.52 1.21
CA LEU A 904 -25.55 29.50 0.71
C LEU A 904 -25.67 29.88 -0.76
N ALA A 905 -24.87 30.83 -1.25
CA ALA A 905 -24.83 31.17 -2.68
C ALA A 905 -24.35 30.00 -3.57
N PRO A 906 -23.24 29.29 -3.26
CA PRO A 906 -22.88 28.05 -3.95
C PRO A 906 -23.98 26.99 -3.94
N LEU A 907 -24.71 26.81 -2.81
CA LEU A 907 -25.82 25.86 -2.71
C LEU A 907 -26.97 26.22 -3.64
N LEU A 908 -27.51 27.44 -3.53
CA LEU A 908 -28.67 27.87 -4.30
C LEU A 908 -28.35 27.97 -5.80
N LEU A 909 -27.15 28.43 -6.16
CA LEU A 909 -26.71 28.47 -7.56
C LEU A 909 -26.51 27.06 -8.12
N THR A 910 -25.91 26.13 -7.37
CA THR A 910 -25.77 24.72 -7.78
C THR A 910 -27.13 24.06 -7.97
N GLN A 911 -28.06 24.24 -7.03
CA GLN A 911 -29.44 23.76 -7.12
C GLN A 911 -30.18 24.32 -8.35
N ALA A 912 -29.97 25.61 -8.66
CA ALA A 912 -30.61 26.27 -9.79
C ALA A 912 -29.98 25.91 -11.15
N VAL A 913 -28.69 25.57 -11.19
CA VAL A 913 -27.96 25.10 -12.37
C VAL A 913 -28.23 23.61 -12.66
N ALA A 914 -28.44 22.78 -11.63
CA ALA A 914 -28.58 21.32 -11.75
C ALA A 914 -29.58 20.82 -12.84
N PRO A 915 -30.75 21.45 -13.07
CA PRO A 915 -31.64 21.05 -14.17
C PRO A 915 -31.01 21.15 -15.56
N TYR A 916 -30.12 22.13 -15.76
CA TYR A 916 -29.46 22.47 -17.02
C TYR A 916 -28.08 21.82 -17.20
N LEU A 917 -27.60 21.04 -16.22
CA LEU A 917 -26.41 20.22 -16.39
C LEU A 917 -26.64 19.14 -17.47
N PRO A 918 -25.62 18.75 -18.25
CA PRO A 918 -25.75 17.68 -19.25
C PRO A 918 -26.15 16.33 -18.61
N ARG A 919 -26.68 15.40 -19.42
CA ARG A 919 -27.19 14.08 -18.97
C ARG A 919 -26.22 12.91 -19.21
N ASN A 920 -24.97 13.21 -19.55
CA ASN A 920 -23.94 12.24 -19.94
C ASN A 920 -22.69 12.33 -19.05
N ARG A 921 -22.84 12.82 -17.81
CA ARG A 921 -21.75 13.03 -16.83
C ARG A 921 -20.60 13.96 -17.28
N THR A 922 -20.77 14.72 -18.36
CA THR A 922 -19.76 15.72 -18.81
C THR A 922 -19.84 17.07 -18.08
N GLY A 923 -20.79 17.25 -17.15
CA GLY A 923 -20.89 18.47 -16.34
C GLY A 923 -19.73 18.58 -15.34
N ARG A 924 -19.41 19.82 -14.93
CA ARG A 924 -18.28 20.13 -14.06
C ARG A 924 -18.68 21.20 -13.04
N ILE A 925 -18.51 20.90 -11.76
CA ILE A 925 -18.69 21.87 -10.68
C ILE A 925 -17.40 21.93 -9.87
N VAL A 926 -16.81 23.11 -9.75
CA VAL A 926 -15.60 23.33 -8.95
C VAL A 926 -15.85 24.44 -7.93
N ASN A 927 -15.71 24.08 -6.65
CA ASN A 927 -15.87 24.96 -5.51
C ASN A 927 -14.50 25.45 -5.02
N VAL A 928 -14.30 26.76 -4.87
CA VAL A 928 -13.03 27.29 -4.35
C VAL A 928 -13.12 27.36 -2.82
N SER A 929 -12.49 26.38 -2.17
CA SER A 929 -12.25 26.33 -0.72
C SER A 929 -11.06 27.24 -0.34
N SER A 930 -10.32 26.91 0.71
CA SER A 930 -9.02 27.47 1.08
C SER A 930 -8.31 26.51 2.05
N VAL A 931 -6.98 26.53 2.10
CA VAL A 931 -6.23 25.79 3.14
C VAL A 931 -6.67 26.16 4.57
N SER A 932 -7.21 27.36 4.78
CA SER A 932 -7.82 27.79 6.07
C SER A 932 -8.83 26.79 6.64
N ALA A 933 -9.53 26.03 5.79
CA ALA A 933 -10.49 24.99 6.19
C ALA A 933 -9.89 23.85 7.03
N GLY A 934 -8.55 23.72 7.08
CA GLY A 934 -7.87 22.68 7.88
C GLY A 934 -6.53 23.09 8.51
N LEU A 935 -6.10 24.35 8.42
CA LEU A 935 -4.87 24.85 9.08
C LEU A 935 -5.11 25.69 10.34
N GLY A 936 -6.36 26.11 10.61
CA GLY A 936 -6.71 26.73 11.90
C GLY A 936 -6.13 28.13 12.16
N PHE A 937 -5.92 28.95 11.12
CA PHE A 937 -5.35 30.29 11.27
C PHE A 937 -6.14 31.18 12.25
N ALA A 938 -5.40 31.91 13.09
CA ALA A 938 -5.98 32.79 14.11
C ALA A 938 -6.87 33.88 13.46
N GLY A 939 -8.01 34.15 14.09
CA GLY A 939 -8.98 35.14 13.60
C GLY A 939 -9.81 34.73 12.37
N GLN A 940 -9.61 33.52 11.82
CA GLN A 940 -10.38 33.03 10.65
C GLN A 940 -11.55 32.11 11.02
N SER A 941 -12.03 32.11 12.27
CA SER A 941 -13.03 31.14 12.79
C SER A 941 -14.28 31.01 11.92
N VAL A 942 -14.85 32.13 11.42
CA VAL A 942 -15.99 32.11 10.51
C VAL A 942 -15.57 31.67 9.10
N TYR A 943 -14.53 32.31 8.54
CA TYR A 943 -14.07 32.05 7.17
C TYR A 943 -13.67 30.57 6.96
N ALA A 944 -12.80 30.03 7.82
CA ALA A 944 -12.41 28.62 7.82
C ALA A 944 -13.63 27.69 7.93
N GLY A 945 -14.59 28.02 8.80
CA GLY A 945 -15.86 27.31 8.93
C GLY A 945 -16.66 27.29 7.62
N THR A 946 -16.80 28.43 6.93
CA THR A 946 -17.49 28.47 5.63
C THR A 946 -16.82 27.61 4.56
N LYS A 947 -15.49 27.60 4.50
CA LYS A 947 -14.75 26.79 3.52
C LYS A 947 -14.80 25.30 3.86
N GLY A 948 -14.74 24.93 5.15
CA GLY A 948 -14.97 23.56 5.61
C GLY A 948 -16.40 23.05 5.33
N ALA A 949 -17.41 23.91 5.47
CA ALA A 949 -18.80 23.60 5.09
C ALA A 949 -18.92 23.36 3.58
N LEU A 950 -18.29 24.20 2.75
CA LEU A 950 -18.27 24.05 1.29
C LEU A 950 -17.56 22.75 0.84
N GLU A 951 -16.48 22.34 1.50
CA GLU A 951 -15.84 21.03 1.28
C GLU A 951 -16.75 19.85 1.69
N ALA A 952 -17.53 19.98 2.77
CA ALA A 952 -18.50 18.95 3.16
C ALA A 952 -19.64 18.83 2.15
N MET A 953 -20.19 19.97 1.69
CA MET A 953 -21.26 20.01 0.70
C MET A 953 -20.80 19.48 -0.67
N THR A 954 -19.56 19.75 -1.07
CA THR A 954 -18.92 19.17 -2.26
C THR A 954 -19.00 17.63 -2.25
N ARG A 955 -18.68 16.98 -1.13
CA ARG A 955 -18.72 15.50 -1.00
C ARG A 955 -20.13 14.94 -1.13
N THR A 956 -21.15 15.69 -0.74
CA THR A 956 -22.57 15.31 -0.87
C THR A 956 -23.06 15.52 -2.31
N TRP A 957 -22.83 16.70 -2.89
CA TRP A 957 -23.22 17.02 -4.27
C TRP A 957 -22.58 16.10 -5.30
N ALA A 958 -21.36 15.63 -5.08
CA ALA A 958 -20.68 14.63 -5.91
C ALA A 958 -21.42 13.28 -6.00
N ARG A 959 -22.31 12.98 -5.03
CA ARG A 959 -23.19 11.82 -5.03
C ARG A 959 -24.57 12.16 -5.60
N GLU A 960 -25.13 13.30 -5.23
CA GLU A 960 -26.45 13.76 -5.68
C GLU A 960 -26.52 14.11 -7.18
N LEU A 961 -25.40 14.53 -7.77
CA LEU A 961 -25.28 14.94 -9.18
C LEU A 961 -24.41 13.99 -10.02
N GLY A 962 -24.10 12.79 -9.50
CA GLY A 962 -23.09 11.88 -10.07
C GLY A 962 -23.37 11.35 -11.48
N ASP A 963 -24.61 11.43 -11.96
CA ASP A 963 -25.03 11.13 -13.34
C ASP A 963 -24.90 12.34 -14.29
N ARG A 964 -24.86 13.56 -13.73
CA ARG A 964 -24.82 14.85 -14.48
C ARG A 964 -23.43 15.45 -14.54
N ALA A 965 -22.71 15.47 -13.43
CA ALA A 965 -21.46 16.18 -13.27
C ALA A 965 -20.46 15.50 -12.33
N THR A 966 -19.18 15.87 -12.45
CA THR A 966 -18.24 15.76 -11.33
C THR A 966 -18.31 17.01 -10.47
N VAL A 967 -18.18 16.86 -9.15
CA VAL A 967 -18.23 17.98 -8.20
C VAL A 967 -17.02 17.92 -7.27
N ASN A 968 -16.13 18.90 -7.36
CA ASN A 968 -14.88 18.95 -6.60
C ASN A 968 -14.70 20.28 -5.89
N ALA A 969 -13.84 20.28 -4.88
CA ALA A 969 -13.30 21.49 -4.29
C ALA A 969 -11.82 21.62 -4.66
N VAL A 970 -11.34 22.84 -4.86
CA VAL A 970 -9.90 23.16 -4.79
C VAL A 970 -9.65 23.95 -3.52
N ASN A 971 -8.53 23.73 -2.83
CA ASN A 971 -8.18 24.49 -1.61
C ASN A 971 -6.91 25.33 -1.81
N PRO A 972 -7.00 26.53 -2.39
CA PRO A 972 -5.84 27.40 -2.58
C PRO A 972 -5.11 27.74 -1.28
N GLY A 973 -3.78 27.86 -1.39
CA GLY A 973 -2.93 28.49 -0.39
C GLY A 973 -3.07 30.02 -0.40
N PRO A 974 -2.08 30.76 0.12
CA PRO A 974 -1.92 32.17 -0.21
C PRO A 974 -1.66 32.32 -1.72
N VAL A 975 -2.39 33.24 -2.37
CA VAL A 975 -2.29 33.50 -3.81
C VAL A 975 -2.04 34.99 -4.02
N MET A 976 -1.09 35.32 -4.90
CA MET A 976 -0.71 36.70 -5.22
C MET A 976 -1.87 37.46 -5.87
N GLY A 977 -2.15 38.65 -5.35
CA GLY A 977 -3.26 39.52 -5.77
C GLY A 977 -3.71 40.42 -4.63
N ASP A 978 -4.64 41.33 -4.92
CA ASP A 978 -5.08 42.45 -4.09
C ASP A 978 -5.18 42.08 -2.59
N MET A 979 -5.92 41.03 -2.25
CA MET A 979 -6.16 40.58 -0.87
C MET A 979 -4.91 40.10 -0.12
N TYR A 980 -3.90 39.53 -0.80
CA TYR A 980 -2.66 39.05 -0.19
C TYR A 980 -1.66 40.19 0.08
N TRP A 981 -1.70 41.23 -0.76
CA TRP A 981 -0.97 42.49 -0.52
C TRP A 981 -1.66 43.35 0.55
N GLU A 982 -2.99 43.40 0.57
CA GLU A 982 -3.79 44.05 1.63
C GLU A 982 -3.62 43.39 3.02
N ALA A 983 -3.30 42.09 3.09
CA ALA A 983 -3.12 41.36 4.35
C ALA A 983 -1.86 41.74 5.15
N GLY A 984 -0.82 42.22 4.45
CA GLY A 984 0.36 42.83 5.06
C GLY A 984 1.28 41.92 5.89
N GLU A 985 2.31 42.56 6.46
CA GLU A 985 3.49 41.92 7.07
C GLU A 985 3.19 41.03 8.27
N GLY A 986 2.16 41.36 9.07
CA GLY A 986 1.71 40.50 10.18
C GLY A 986 1.16 39.15 9.71
N PHE A 987 0.47 39.13 8.55
CA PHE A 987 0.00 37.88 7.95
C PHE A 987 1.15 37.11 7.32
N TRP A 988 2.06 37.77 6.59
CA TRP A 988 3.22 37.12 5.98
C TRP A 988 4.13 36.48 7.04
N SER A 989 4.35 37.17 8.17
CA SER A 989 5.10 36.64 9.32
C SER A 989 4.44 35.39 9.93
N GLN A 990 3.11 35.40 10.10
CA GLN A 990 2.35 34.22 10.55
C GLN A 990 2.44 33.05 9.55
N MET A 991 2.51 33.34 8.25
CA MET A 991 2.62 32.33 7.19
C MET A 991 4.03 31.78 7.01
N GLN A 992 5.08 32.47 7.49
CA GLN A 992 6.49 32.18 7.15
C GLN A 992 6.87 30.70 7.33
N GLY A 993 6.60 30.11 8.50
CA GLY A 993 6.94 28.70 8.77
C GLY A 993 6.21 27.67 7.89
N TRP A 994 5.02 28.00 7.38
CA TRP A 994 4.32 27.20 6.36
C TRP A 994 4.95 27.41 4.98
N GLN A 995 5.23 28.67 4.62
CA GLN A 995 5.79 29.03 3.33
C GLN A 995 7.21 28.50 3.15
N ASP A 996 8.00 28.42 4.23
CA ASP A 996 9.36 27.87 4.23
C ASP A 996 9.42 26.38 3.86
N ASN A 997 8.39 25.63 4.27
CA ASN A 997 8.25 24.21 3.99
C ASN A 997 7.43 23.92 2.72
N THR A 998 6.88 24.96 2.06
CA THR A 998 6.08 24.81 0.84
C THR A 998 6.98 24.58 -0.38
N PRO A 999 6.82 23.45 -1.11
CA PRO A 999 7.54 23.22 -2.37
C PRO A 999 7.34 24.36 -3.39
N GLY A 1000 8.40 24.71 -4.12
CA GLY A 1000 8.36 25.77 -5.14
C GLY A 1000 8.21 27.20 -4.62
N SER A 1001 8.09 27.43 -3.31
CA SER A 1001 8.00 28.79 -2.75
C SER A 1001 9.33 29.55 -2.81
N ASN A 1002 10.47 28.86 -2.77
CA ASN A 1002 11.78 29.49 -2.66
C ASN A 1002 12.21 30.20 -3.96
N MET A 1003 12.40 31.51 -3.89
CA MET A 1003 12.91 32.35 -4.98
C MET A 1003 14.45 32.40 -5.01
N ASN A 1004 15.11 32.06 -3.90
CA ASN A 1004 16.55 32.05 -3.72
C ASN A 1004 17.12 30.69 -4.17
N VAL A 1005 17.08 30.45 -5.48
CA VAL A 1005 17.64 29.27 -6.16
C VAL A 1005 18.96 29.60 -6.85
N GLY A 1006 19.80 28.59 -7.07
CA GLY A 1006 21.06 28.73 -7.80
C GLY A 1006 20.87 29.02 -9.31
N PRO A 1007 21.92 29.42 -10.02
CA PRO A 1007 21.88 29.58 -11.47
C PRO A 1007 21.48 28.26 -12.16
N GLY A 1008 20.65 28.35 -13.19
CA GLY A 1008 20.11 27.20 -13.94
C GLY A 1008 18.68 26.80 -13.59
N PHE A 1009 18.12 27.25 -12.46
CA PHE A 1009 16.73 26.99 -12.10
C PHE A 1009 15.76 27.97 -12.78
N SER A 1010 14.90 27.46 -13.66
CA SER A 1010 13.78 28.17 -14.28
C SER A 1010 12.45 27.87 -13.55
N GLY A 1011 11.36 28.57 -13.90
CA GLY A 1011 10.02 28.28 -13.38
C GLY A 1011 9.72 28.75 -11.96
N THR A 1012 10.63 29.49 -11.31
CA THR A 1012 10.34 30.14 -10.00
C THR A 1012 9.28 31.23 -10.08
N GLY A 1013 9.01 31.77 -11.28
CA GLY A 1013 8.10 32.91 -11.47
C GLY A 1013 8.70 34.25 -11.07
N ARG A 1014 10.02 34.34 -10.92
CA ARG A 1014 10.75 35.59 -10.60
C ARG A 1014 10.59 36.65 -11.69
N ASP A 1015 10.42 36.19 -12.93
CA ASP A 1015 10.04 36.90 -14.14
C ASP A 1015 8.65 37.57 -14.07
N ARG A 1016 7.78 37.12 -13.16
CA ARG A 1016 6.37 37.57 -13.02
C ARG A 1016 6.18 38.68 -11.99
N LEU A 1017 7.25 39.07 -11.29
CA LEU A 1017 7.21 40.04 -10.19
C LEU A 1017 7.81 41.38 -10.61
N SER A 1018 7.22 42.49 -10.16
CA SER A 1018 7.88 43.79 -10.23
C SER A 1018 9.16 43.81 -9.35
N GLU A 1019 10.05 44.78 -9.59
CA GLU A 1019 11.21 44.97 -8.70
C GLU A 1019 10.81 45.26 -7.24
N GLU A 1020 9.69 45.94 -7.01
CA GLU A 1020 9.20 46.28 -5.68
C GLU A 1020 8.63 45.05 -4.96
N GLU A 1021 7.89 44.20 -5.65
CA GLU A 1021 7.45 42.90 -5.13
C GLU A 1021 8.65 41.94 -4.91
N MET A 1022 9.65 41.93 -5.80
CA MET A 1022 10.89 41.15 -5.59
C MET A 1022 11.70 41.60 -4.37
N ARG A 1023 11.67 42.90 -4.02
CA ARG A 1023 12.26 43.41 -2.77
C ARG A 1023 11.40 42.97 -1.58
N THR A 1024 10.08 43.18 -1.64
CA THR A 1024 9.16 42.82 -0.56
C THR A 1024 9.16 41.31 -0.24
N VAL A 1025 9.18 40.43 -1.25
CA VAL A 1025 9.29 38.98 -1.07
C VAL A 1025 10.62 38.58 -0.42
N ARG A 1026 11.73 39.23 -0.81
CA ARG A 1026 13.06 38.99 -0.24
C ARG A 1026 13.15 39.46 1.22
N ASP A 1027 12.74 40.69 1.46
CA ASP A 1027 13.04 41.43 2.68
C ASP A 1027 11.99 41.18 3.78
N LYS A 1028 10.75 40.79 3.41
CA LYS A 1028 9.61 40.59 4.34
C LYS A 1028 8.94 39.21 4.30
N MET A 1029 9.35 38.32 3.38
CA MET A 1029 8.77 36.96 3.24
C MET A 1029 9.85 35.87 3.17
N GLY A 1030 11.08 36.17 3.64
CA GLY A 1030 12.21 35.23 3.66
C GLY A 1030 12.66 34.74 2.28
N GLY A 1031 12.35 35.47 1.20
CA GLY A 1031 12.54 35.03 -0.18
C GLY A 1031 11.55 33.96 -0.64
N ARG A 1032 10.41 33.80 0.04
CA ARG A 1032 9.36 32.83 -0.30
C ARG A 1032 8.15 33.50 -0.96
N ARG A 1033 7.79 33.06 -2.17
CA ARG A 1033 6.59 33.54 -2.86
C ARG A 1033 5.32 32.78 -2.45
N PRO A 1034 4.12 33.39 -2.54
CA PRO A 1034 2.85 32.69 -2.63
C PRO A 1034 2.68 31.98 -3.99
N ALA A 1035 1.53 31.31 -4.19
CA ALA A 1035 1.10 30.86 -5.52
C ALA A 1035 0.69 32.04 -6.41
N PHE A 1036 0.75 31.88 -7.74
CA PHE A 1036 0.14 32.79 -8.71
C PHE A 1036 -1.30 32.37 -9.04
N THR A 1037 -2.09 33.28 -9.61
CA THR A 1037 -3.50 33.02 -9.95
C THR A 1037 -3.68 32.02 -11.10
N ASP A 1038 -2.74 31.99 -12.05
CA ASP A 1038 -2.71 31.04 -13.17
C ASP A 1038 -2.36 29.61 -12.71
N GLU A 1039 -1.50 29.45 -11.70
CA GLU A 1039 -1.17 28.15 -11.10
C GLU A 1039 -2.43 27.48 -10.51
N VAL A 1040 -3.24 28.26 -9.78
CA VAL A 1040 -4.54 27.79 -9.25
C VAL A 1040 -5.55 27.56 -10.38
N ALA A 1041 -5.60 28.47 -11.37
CA ALA A 1041 -6.49 28.34 -12.51
C ALA A 1041 -6.18 27.10 -13.37
N GLY A 1042 -4.92 26.69 -13.47
CA GLY A 1042 -4.50 25.45 -14.14
C GLY A 1042 -5.13 24.20 -13.50
N VAL A 1043 -5.15 24.12 -12.17
CA VAL A 1043 -5.80 23.02 -11.44
C VAL A 1043 -7.32 23.02 -11.68
N VAL A 1044 -7.96 24.18 -11.60
CA VAL A 1044 -9.41 24.32 -11.86
C VAL A 1044 -9.76 23.95 -13.31
N GLY A 1045 -8.97 24.40 -14.27
CA GLY A 1045 -9.15 24.11 -15.69
C GLY A 1045 -8.98 22.62 -16.01
N MET A 1046 -7.99 21.95 -15.41
CA MET A 1046 -7.77 20.50 -15.52
C MET A 1046 -8.92 19.69 -14.91
N LEU A 1047 -9.50 20.12 -13.79
CA LEU A 1047 -10.71 19.51 -13.25
C LEU A 1047 -11.93 19.66 -14.17
N CYS A 1048 -11.93 20.65 -15.08
CA CYS A 1048 -13.01 20.87 -16.04
C CYS A 1048 -12.88 20.06 -17.34
N THR A 1049 -11.71 19.50 -17.67
CA THR A 1049 -11.52 18.73 -18.93
C THR A 1049 -12.06 17.29 -18.82
N LYS A 1050 -11.65 16.43 -19.76
CA LYS A 1050 -11.83 14.97 -19.67
C LYS A 1050 -10.89 14.33 -18.65
N ASP A 1051 -9.75 14.96 -18.36
CA ASP A 1051 -8.72 14.43 -17.44
C ASP A 1051 -9.24 14.41 -16.00
N GLY A 1052 -9.96 15.46 -15.60
CA GLY A 1052 -10.72 15.51 -14.35
C GLY A 1052 -11.95 14.60 -14.26
N ALA A 1053 -12.30 13.80 -15.29
CA ALA A 1053 -13.57 13.08 -15.33
C ALA A 1053 -13.74 11.96 -14.27
N TRP A 1054 -12.64 11.45 -13.70
CA TRP A 1054 -12.67 10.48 -12.59
C TRP A 1054 -12.46 11.12 -11.21
N CYS A 1055 -12.09 12.40 -11.15
CA CYS A 1055 -12.03 13.16 -9.91
C CYS A 1055 -13.44 13.68 -9.58
N THR A 1056 -14.04 13.20 -8.48
CA THR A 1056 -15.33 13.72 -7.97
C THR A 1056 -15.43 13.50 -6.46
N GLY A 1057 -16.00 14.45 -5.74
CA GLY A 1057 -16.05 14.48 -4.27
C GLY A 1057 -14.72 14.80 -3.60
N SER A 1058 -13.68 15.14 -4.37
CA SER A 1058 -12.34 15.39 -3.87
C SER A 1058 -12.15 16.84 -3.40
N VAL A 1059 -11.25 17.03 -2.44
CA VAL A 1059 -10.63 18.34 -2.15
C VAL A 1059 -9.23 18.29 -2.73
N VAL A 1060 -9.00 19.00 -3.82
CA VAL A 1060 -7.80 18.90 -4.66
C VAL A 1060 -6.81 20.00 -4.27
N CYS A 1061 -5.58 19.60 -3.92
CA CYS A 1061 -4.54 20.53 -3.45
C CYS A 1061 -4.11 21.51 -4.55
N ALA A 1062 -4.55 22.77 -4.41
CA ALA A 1062 -4.16 23.90 -5.26
C ALA A 1062 -3.27 24.90 -4.48
N ASN A 1063 -2.42 24.39 -3.59
CA ASN A 1063 -1.73 25.15 -2.54
C ASN A 1063 -0.19 25.07 -2.58
N GLY A 1064 0.39 24.56 -3.67
CA GLY A 1064 1.84 24.38 -3.81
C GLY A 1064 2.46 23.30 -2.91
N GLY A 1065 1.66 22.56 -2.13
CA GLY A 1065 2.14 21.63 -1.10
C GLY A 1065 2.19 22.24 0.31
N LEU A 1066 1.71 23.49 0.49
CA LEU A 1066 1.61 24.13 1.81
C LEU A 1066 0.71 23.37 2.79
N ARG A 1067 -0.30 22.66 2.25
CA ARG A 1067 -1.09 21.65 2.97
C ARG A 1067 -1.19 20.41 2.10
N MET A 1068 -0.51 19.34 2.52
CA MET A 1068 -0.67 18.01 1.93
C MET A 1068 -2.12 17.51 2.10
N SER A 1069 -2.59 16.65 1.19
CA SER A 1069 -3.87 15.98 1.40
C SER A 1069 -3.75 14.99 2.56
N PRO A 1070 -4.71 14.95 3.48
CA PRO A 1070 -4.92 13.80 4.34
C PRO A 1070 -5.51 12.62 3.55
#